data_AF-A0A3B8Q2E9-F1
#
_entry.id   AF-A0A3B8Q2E9-F1
#
_cell.length_a   1.000
_cell.length_b   1.000
_cell.length_c   1.000
_cell.angle_alpha   90.00
_cell.angle_beta   90.00
_cell.angle_gamma   90.00
#
_symmetry.space_group_name_H-M   'P 1'
#
loop_
_entity.id
_entity.type
_entity.pdbx_description
1 polymer ?
#
loop_
_entity_poly.entity_id
_entity_poly.type
_entity_poly.pdbx_seq_one_letter_code
_entity_poly.pdbx_strand_id
1 'polypeptide(L)'
;MLPKVPLNLVGSAQGGQRDAGSIISIAKSMGTLSRLMIRFAAALLWLAVPQLFAADSPLNVVLILADDLGAHDLGVTGSQFHETPNLDRLAREGMQFTQAYSACTVCSPTRAALLTGKYPARLKITDWIAGHDNPKAKLRPPADWQKQLSLAEITLAERAKTNGYATAHIGKWHLGGEGFWPLEQGFDTNLGGYFRGQPPSYFVPYGLPKLADGPAGEYLTDREGEEAAKFIAANRDRAFFLNYWPYAVHTPLQAKPNLIEKYQRKLATVGGSQTNAIYAAMLESLDASVGRILQALAEAGIADRTVVIFTSDNGGLTSDRPPATSNAPLRSGKGSPYEGGVRVPLIVKWPGITQPGSTCAEPVITMDVAATVGAAFQNAERGTRNVESLHDGRDLWPLLRDPSATLGREFLCWHYPHYHPGGSTPYAAIRAGDWKLIQYYEDGRHELFNLRDDPGESKNLAEQQPDRVQDLARKLFTWQGSVGAQWPMYNPNHEPKPIAQSADGSVLLHSRAAAIHGTTLRYEPQPFKNTLGWWGRVEDWVDWNFTITQPGTFEVEVLQGCGKGQGGSDVLVEVGNAKLPFVVQETGHFQIFVPRNVGRVTLPAGTQTLALKPQRKQAGAVMDVRQVKLIPVASTPAAKSLLDAKRVVFLGDSITYAGEWVEFVEAYVRMKFPEARPDFLDLGLPSETVSGLSEDGHAGGAFPRPDLHERLGRVLEKAKPDLIVACYGMNDGIYLPFDPERFQKFQSGIQRLRERSAAAGAKVIHLTPPTFDEVKGGHPGYGQTLDRYSEWLLSQRTNGWEVVDTHFPMNQFLAEQRRVNPQFALAGDGVHVNTQGHWLIAREVLKQLGASDDITSAASPEALIGSHPRGAEILKLVQQRQRLLKDSWLTYVGHVRPGMAKGKPLSDVETEAKEIEAQLQKLTTVSLPGKRSLWFGFDRYDFEVNGKSVLVVAPKIEAPGRPWVWHGEFFGHKPNPDLALLGRGFYVVYLSVPDLLGS
;
A
#
# COMPACT_ATOMS: atom_id res chain seq x y z
N MET A 1 21.23 -24.75 -65.68
CA MET A 1 20.82 -26.17 -65.64
C MET A 1 19.32 -26.23 -65.33
N LEU A 2 18.63 -27.27 -65.78
CA LEU A 2 17.27 -27.67 -65.36
C LEU A 2 17.38 -28.56 -64.07
N PRO A 3 16.30 -29.05 -63.38
CA PRO A 3 14.90 -29.23 -63.85
C PRO A 3 13.69 -29.05 -62.85
N LYS A 4 12.47 -28.99 -63.43
CA LYS A 4 11.14 -29.48 -62.91
C LYS A 4 10.45 -28.77 -61.70
N VAL A 5 9.14 -28.42 -61.61
CA VAL A 5 7.85 -28.65 -62.37
C VAL A 5 7.22 -30.07 -62.13
N PRO A 6 5.87 -30.35 -62.01
CA PRO A 6 4.62 -29.59 -62.36
C PRO A 6 3.33 -29.67 -61.45
N LEU A 7 2.27 -28.89 -61.82
CA LEU A 7 0.78 -29.14 -61.79
C LEU A 7 0.02 -29.33 -60.43
N ASN A 8 -1.30 -29.13 -60.22
CA ASN A 8 -2.60 -29.06 -60.99
C ASN A 8 -3.64 -28.17 -60.19
N LEU A 9 -4.91 -27.81 -60.51
CA LEU A 9 -5.86 -27.83 -61.66
C LEU A 9 -7.10 -26.87 -61.43
N VAL A 10 -7.74 -26.38 -62.51
CA VAL A 10 -9.18 -25.97 -62.76
C VAL A 10 -10.03 -25.12 -61.77
N GLY A 11 -10.71 -24.09 -62.32
CA GLY A 11 -11.95 -23.46 -61.81
C GLY A 11 -12.50 -22.32 -62.70
N SER A 12 -13.73 -22.42 -63.24
CA SER A 12 -14.42 -21.43 -64.11
C SER A 12 -15.26 -20.40 -63.31
N ALA A 13 -15.88 -19.31 -63.84
CA ALA A 13 -16.33 -18.95 -65.21
C ALA A 13 -16.43 -17.40 -65.40
N GLN A 14 -16.07 -16.82 -66.57
CA GLN A 14 -16.91 -16.27 -67.67
C GLN A 14 -17.74 -14.97 -67.46
N GLY A 15 -17.65 -14.07 -68.47
CA GLY A 15 -18.60 -12.96 -68.77
C GLY A 15 -18.08 -11.53 -68.48
N GLY A 16 -18.18 -10.52 -69.37
CA GLY A 16 -18.51 -10.54 -70.80
C GLY A 16 -18.90 -9.18 -71.42
N GLN A 17 -18.05 -8.62 -72.31
CA GLN A 17 -18.34 -7.66 -73.42
C GLN A 17 -18.87 -6.21 -73.18
N ARG A 18 -18.20 -5.24 -73.86
CA ARG A 18 -18.73 -4.17 -74.77
C ARG A 18 -19.55 -2.98 -74.20
N ASP A 19 -19.74 -1.81 -74.84
CA ASP A 19 -19.33 -1.16 -76.13
C ASP A 19 -19.22 0.39 -75.89
N ALA A 20 -18.30 1.20 -76.46
CA ALA A 20 -18.22 1.89 -77.79
C ALA A 20 -18.79 3.36 -77.88
N GLY A 21 -18.12 4.26 -78.65
CA GLY A 21 -18.47 5.70 -78.89
C GLY A 21 -17.46 6.71 -78.26
N SER A 22 -16.72 7.66 -78.89
CA SER A 22 -16.83 8.53 -80.10
C SER A 22 -17.67 9.84 -79.86
N ILE A 23 -17.41 11.06 -80.40
CA ILE A 23 -16.67 11.51 -81.61
C ILE A 23 -16.42 13.07 -81.70
N ILE A 24 -15.37 13.54 -82.43
CA ILE A 24 -15.21 14.83 -83.24
C ILE A 24 -14.92 16.28 -82.68
N SER A 25 -13.97 16.98 -83.38
CA SER A 25 -13.72 18.45 -83.68
C SER A 25 -13.87 19.57 -82.61
N ILE A 26 -13.01 20.58 -82.41
CA ILE A 26 -12.15 21.50 -83.23
C ILE A 26 -12.90 22.61 -84.01
N ALA A 27 -12.64 23.90 -83.69
CA ALA A 27 -12.28 24.99 -84.65
C ALA A 27 -12.23 26.43 -84.05
N LYS A 28 -11.10 27.15 -84.24
CA LYS A 28 -10.92 28.64 -84.28
C LYS A 28 -11.27 29.48 -83.01
N SER A 29 -10.71 30.67 -82.78
CA SER A 29 -9.39 31.23 -83.15
C SER A 29 -9.03 32.43 -82.25
N MET A 30 -7.72 32.68 -82.09
CA MET A 30 -7.02 33.90 -81.60
C MET A 30 -7.88 35.12 -81.18
N GLY A 31 -7.88 35.49 -79.89
CA GLY A 31 -8.54 36.71 -79.40
C GLY A 31 -8.05 37.37 -78.09
N THR A 32 -7.16 36.75 -77.30
CA THR A 32 -6.95 37.20 -75.90
C THR A 32 -5.53 37.11 -75.32
N LEU A 33 -4.52 36.72 -76.11
CA LEU A 33 -3.18 36.39 -75.57
C LEU A 33 -2.44 37.59 -74.93
N SER A 34 -2.64 38.82 -75.41
CA SER A 34 -1.89 40.01 -74.94
C SER A 34 -2.40 40.66 -73.64
N ARG A 35 -3.35 40.04 -72.91
CA ARG A 35 -3.81 40.54 -71.59
C ARG A 35 -3.65 39.55 -70.43
N LEU A 36 -3.32 38.28 -70.70
CA LEU A 36 -3.16 37.26 -69.65
C LEU A 36 -1.75 37.25 -69.05
N MET A 37 -0.69 37.39 -69.88
CA MET A 37 0.70 37.36 -69.39
C MET A 37 1.07 38.55 -68.49
N ILE A 38 0.48 39.74 -68.72
CA ILE A 38 0.71 40.92 -67.87
C ILE A 38 0.15 40.72 -66.45
N ARG A 39 -0.93 39.95 -66.29
CA ARG A 39 -1.48 39.61 -64.96
C ARG A 39 -0.68 38.52 -64.25
N PHE A 40 -0.09 37.58 -64.97
CA PHE A 40 0.83 36.60 -64.38
C PHE A 40 2.17 37.21 -63.94
N ALA A 41 2.74 38.15 -64.71
CA ALA A 41 3.95 38.86 -64.33
C ALA A 41 3.77 39.68 -63.03
N ALA A 42 2.62 40.36 -62.88
CA ALA A 42 2.30 41.10 -61.66
C ALA A 42 2.10 40.18 -60.44
N ALA A 43 1.50 39.00 -60.61
CA ALA A 43 1.34 38.03 -59.53
C ALA A 43 2.68 37.41 -59.08
N LEU A 44 3.61 37.15 -60.02
CA LEU A 44 4.93 36.60 -59.71
C LEU A 44 5.88 37.61 -59.04
N LEU A 45 5.76 38.92 -59.32
CA LEU A 45 6.54 39.94 -58.61
C LEU A 45 6.06 40.21 -57.17
N TRP A 46 4.85 39.79 -56.78
CA TRP A 46 4.38 39.88 -55.39
C TRP A 46 4.68 38.63 -54.54
N LEU A 47 5.19 37.56 -55.15
CA LEU A 47 5.64 36.33 -54.46
C LEU A 47 7.17 36.25 -54.34
N ALA A 48 7.88 37.30 -54.72
CA ALA A 48 9.35 37.36 -54.77
C ALA A 48 9.95 38.59 -54.05
N VAL A 49 9.26 39.11 -53.04
CA VAL A 49 9.91 39.89 -51.98
C VAL A 49 10.39 38.90 -50.92
N PRO A 50 11.70 38.68 -50.73
CA PRO A 50 12.18 37.94 -49.58
C PRO A 50 11.83 38.73 -48.32
N GLN A 51 11.35 38.08 -47.26
CA GLN A 51 11.31 38.69 -45.93
C GLN A 51 12.74 38.79 -45.36
N LEU A 52 13.53 39.71 -45.92
CA LEU A 52 14.84 40.15 -45.42
C LEU A 52 14.71 41.09 -44.20
N PHE A 53 13.69 40.83 -43.38
CA PHE A 53 13.39 41.47 -42.10
C PHE A 53 12.67 40.43 -41.22
N ALA A 54 13.20 39.99 -40.07
CA ALA A 54 14.55 40.20 -39.55
C ALA A 54 14.97 38.95 -38.72
N ALA A 55 15.69 38.02 -39.35
CA ALA A 55 15.98 36.70 -38.75
C ALA A 55 17.02 36.73 -37.61
N ASP A 56 17.85 37.78 -37.52
CA ASP A 56 18.98 37.88 -36.58
C ASP A 56 18.67 38.63 -35.26
N SER A 57 17.42 39.06 -35.06
CA SER A 57 16.99 39.72 -33.82
C SER A 57 16.87 38.70 -32.68
N PRO A 58 17.59 38.86 -31.55
CA PRO A 58 17.47 37.96 -30.40
C PRO A 58 16.05 37.95 -29.80
N LEU A 59 15.65 36.78 -29.29
CA LEU A 59 14.35 36.57 -28.64
C LEU A 59 14.25 37.35 -27.32
N ASN A 60 13.10 37.93 -27.02
CA ASN A 60 12.75 38.32 -25.65
C ASN A 60 12.19 37.12 -24.89
N VAL A 61 12.27 37.15 -23.56
CA VAL A 61 11.62 36.15 -22.69
C VAL A 61 10.81 36.85 -21.60
N VAL A 62 9.53 36.46 -21.50
CA VAL A 62 8.63 36.85 -20.40
C VAL A 62 8.27 35.59 -19.61
N LEU A 63 8.76 35.51 -18.38
CA LEU A 63 8.47 34.43 -17.44
C LEU A 63 7.49 34.93 -16.38
N ILE A 64 6.27 34.42 -16.44
CA ILE A 64 5.17 34.74 -15.52
C ILE A 64 5.02 33.61 -14.50
N LEU A 65 5.14 33.95 -13.22
CA LEU A 65 4.96 33.02 -12.11
C LEU A 65 3.88 33.53 -11.16
N ALA A 66 2.72 32.87 -11.18
CA ALA A 66 1.69 33.07 -10.17
C ALA A 66 2.13 32.52 -8.81
N ASP A 67 1.56 33.06 -7.75
CA ASP A 67 1.77 32.63 -6.37
C ASP A 67 0.53 31.86 -5.87
N ASP A 68 0.70 30.66 -5.31
CA ASP A 68 -0.38 29.83 -4.75
C ASP A 68 -1.51 29.42 -5.73
N LEU A 69 -1.26 29.38 -7.04
CA LEU A 69 -2.28 29.07 -8.05
C LEU A 69 -2.30 27.59 -8.44
N GLY A 70 -3.47 26.95 -8.33
CA GLY A 70 -3.67 25.51 -8.51
C GLY A 70 -3.85 25.06 -9.98
N ALA A 71 -3.55 23.78 -10.26
CA ALA A 71 -3.61 23.17 -11.59
C ALA A 71 -4.97 23.26 -12.30
N HIS A 72 -6.07 23.51 -11.58
CA HIS A 72 -7.44 23.61 -12.11
C HIS A 72 -8.09 24.99 -11.88
N ASP A 73 -7.30 26.02 -11.55
CA ASP A 73 -7.83 27.36 -11.28
C ASP A 73 -8.15 28.18 -12.53
N LEU A 74 -7.60 27.86 -13.70
CA LEU A 74 -7.86 28.56 -14.96
C LEU A 74 -9.09 27.97 -15.69
N GLY A 75 -9.77 28.79 -16.50
CA GLY A 75 -10.85 28.35 -17.39
C GLY A 75 -10.39 27.23 -18.33
N VAL A 76 -9.25 27.42 -19.02
CA VAL A 76 -8.62 26.41 -19.88
C VAL A 76 -8.09 25.17 -19.13
N THR A 77 -8.06 25.19 -17.80
CA THR A 77 -7.76 24.01 -16.96
C THR A 77 -9.01 23.36 -16.35
N GLY A 78 -10.21 23.84 -16.69
CA GLY A 78 -11.49 23.26 -16.29
C GLY A 78 -12.24 23.99 -15.17
N SER A 79 -11.77 25.17 -14.72
CA SER A 79 -12.57 25.98 -13.78
C SER A 79 -13.85 26.46 -14.47
N GLN A 80 -15.00 26.22 -13.82
CA GLN A 80 -16.29 26.79 -14.24
C GLN A 80 -16.59 28.09 -13.48
N PHE A 81 -15.96 28.29 -12.32
CA PHE A 81 -16.21 29.43 -11.44
C PHE A 81 -15.31 30.62 -11.76
N HIS A 82 -14.00 30.43 -11.92
CA HIS A 82 -13.06 31.50 -12.26
C HIS A 82 -13.18 31.90 -13.74
N GLU A 83 -12.66 33.08 -14.12
CA GLU A 83 -12.64 33.53 -15.52
C GLU A 83 -11.25 34.08 -15.85
N THR A 84 -10.57 33.46 -16.81
CA THR A 84 -9.18 33.76 -17.18
C THR A 84 -9.00 33.94 -18.69
N PRO A 85 -9.74 34.86 -19.34
CA PRO A 85 -9.81 34.95 -20.80
C PRO A 85 -8.46 35.26 -21.50
N ASN A 86 -7.50 35.90 -20.83
CA ASN A 86 -6.18 36.18 -21.40
C ASN A 86 -5.22 34.99 -21.27
N LEU A 87 -5.30 34.22 -20.19
CA LEU A 87 -4.57 32.96 -20.05
C LEU A 87 -5.15 31.87 -20.95
N ASP A 88 -6.48 31.82 -21.08
CA ASP A 88 -7.15 30.96 -22.04
C ASP A 88 -6.78 31.34 -23.49
N ARG A 89 -6.56 32.64 -23.76
CA ARG A 89 -5.98 33.12 -25.03
C ARG A 89 -4.52 32.68 -25.20
N LEU A 90 -3.69 32.84 -24.19
CA LEU A 90 -2.29 32.42 -24.23
C LEU A 90 -2.15 30.91 -24.51
N ALA A 91 -3.04 30.09 -23.95
CA ALA A 91 -3.11 28.65 -24.23
C ALA A 91 -3.54 28.36 -25.68
N ARG A 92 -4.55 29.07 -26.22
CA ARG A 92 -4.96 28.95 -27.64
C ARG A 92 -3.87 29.43 -28.62
N GLU A 93 -3.00 30.34 -28.20
CA GLU A 93 -1.90 30.88 -29.02
C GLU A 93 -0.57 30.13 -28.83
N GLY A 94 -0.51 29.17 -27.91
CA GLY A 94 0.71 28.41 -27.55
C GLY A 94 0.40 26.95 -27.25
N MET A 95 1.11 26.37 -26.29
CA MET A 95 0.98 24.98 -25.84
C MET A 95 0.72 24.90 -24.34
N GLN A 96 -0.22 24.04 -23.93
CA GLN A 96 -0.55 23.77 -22.52
C GLN A 96 0.01 22.40 -22.08
N PHE A 97 0.73 22.36 -20.96
CA PHE A 97 1.23 21.12 -20.38
C PHE A 97 0.24 20.63 -19.31
N THR A 98 -0.28 19.41 -19.49
CA THR A 98 -1.30 18.80 -18.61
C THR A 98 -0.71 18.07 -17.40
N GLN A 99 0.62 17.84 -17.39
CA GLN A 99 1.37 17.15 -16.34
C GLN A 99 2.60 17.97 -15.91
N ALA A 100 2.41 19.28 -15.68
CA ALA A 100 3.46 20.17 -15.19
C ALA A 100 3.49 20.25 -13.66
N TYR A 101 4.71 20.27 -13.11
CA TYR A 101 4.97 20.21 -11.67
C TYR A 101 5.85 21.35 -11.16
N SER A 102 5.56 21.82 -9.95
CA SER A 102 6.46 22.64 -9.17
C SER A 102 7.61 21.80 -8.59
N ALA A 103 8.79 22.40 -8.44
CA ALA A 103 9.95 21.74 -7.82
C ALA A 103 9.75 21.43 -6.33
N CYS A 104 8.83 22.14 -5.68
CA CYS A 104 8.41 21.93 -4.31
C CYS A 104 6.93 22.30 -4.13
N THR A 105 6.36 21.90 -3.01
CA THR A 105 4.97 22.18 -2.62
C THR A 105 4.77 23.55 -1.97
N VAL A 106 5.85 24.35 -1.85
CA VAL A 106 5.85 25.70 -1.29
C VAL A 106 6.80 26.61 -2.08
N CYS A 107 6.62 27.92 -1.91
CA CYS A 107 7.08 28.99 -2.80
C CYS A 107 8.60 29.17 -2.94
N SER A 108 9.34 29.56 -1.88
CA SER A 108 10.79 29.86 -2.00
C SER A 108 11.64 28.73 -2.63
N PRO A 109 11.45 27.44 -2.27
CA PRO A 109 12.16 26.34 -2.91
C PRO A 109 11.94 26.26 -4.43
N THR A 110 10.70 26.43 -4.90
CA THR A 110 10.40 26.43 -6.34
C THR A 110 10.96 27.67 -7.05
N ARG A 111 10.87 28.85 -6.43
CA ARG A 111 11.46 30.09 -6.95
C ARG A 111 12.98 30.00 -7.10
N ALA A 112 13.66 29.35 -6.14
CA ALA A 112 15.11 29.11 -6.20
C ALA A 112 15.47 28.11 -7.32
N ALA A 113 14.69 27.03 -7.48
CA ALA A 113 14.88 26.07 -8.56
C ALA A 113 14.65 26.67 -9.95
N LEU A 114 13.66 27.57 -10.09
CA LEU A 114 13.35 28.25 -11.35
C LEU A 114 14.48 29.17 -11.83
N LEU A 115 15.22 29.79 -10.90
CA LEU A 115 16.34 30.66 -11.27
C LEU A 115 17.66 29.92 -11.53
N THR A 116 17.83 28.70 -11.03
CA THR A 116 19.12 27.98 -11.04
C THR A 116 19.12 26.68 -11.85
N GLY A 117 17.95 26.14 -12.19
CA GLY A 117 17.79 24.80 -12.76
C GLY A 117 18.09 23.65 -11.79
N LYS A 118 18.39 23.94 -10.52
CA LYS A 118 18.75 22.93 -9.51
C LYS A 118 17.53 22.49 -8.71
N TYR A 119 17.48 21.21 -8.33
CA TYR A 119 16.48 20.74 -7.36
C TYR A 119 16.63 21.48 -6.02
N PRO A 120 15.54 21.80 -5.29
CA PRO A 120 15.63 22.55 -4.04
C PRO A 120 16.43 21.82 -2.94
N ALA A 121 16.42 20.48 -2.97
CA ALA A 121 17.26 19.65 -2.12
C ALA A 121 18.78 19.88 -2.34
N ARG A 122 19.20 20.17 -3.57
CA ARG A 122 20.59 20.51 -3.93
C ARG A 122 20.96 21.92 -3.46
N LEU A 123 20.02 22.85 -3.56
CA LEU A 123 20.14 24.23 -3.07
C LEU A 123 20.05 24.34 -1.54
N LYS A 124 19.57 23.29 -0.85
CA LYS A 124 19.23 23.26 0.58
C LYS A 124 18.15 24.26 1.01
N ILE A 125 17.50 24.94 0.07
CA ILE A 125 16.32 25.79 0.28
C ILE A 125 15.10 24.90 0.12
N THR A 126 14.65 24.27 1.20
CA THR A 126 13.64 23.21 1.16
C THR A 126 12.33 23.52 1.90
N ASP A 127 12.20 24.70 2.48
CA ASP A 127 10.93 25.27 2.97
C ASP A 127 10.76 26.71 2.46
N TRP A 128 9.55 27.27 2.59
CA TRP A 128 9.34 28.70 2.38
C TRP A 128 10.19 29.51 3.38
N ILE A 129 10.83 30.59 2.92
CA ILE A 129 11.76 31.34 3.77
C ILE A 129 11.00 32.07 4.89
N ALA A 130 11.61 32.04 6.09
CA ALA A 130 11.02 32.07 7.45
C ALA A 130 10.70 30.66 7.99
N GLY A 131 9.87 29.88 7.30
CA GLY A 131 9.56 28.47 7.61
C GLY A 131 8.63 28.29 8.81
N HIS A 132 8.30 27.04 9.13
CA HIS A 132 7.45 26.71 10.28
C HIS A 132 8.23 25.97 11.40
N ASP A 133 8.29 26.59 12.59
CA ASP A 133 8.75 25.93 13.82
C ASP A 133 7.56 25.46 14.66
N ASN A 134 7.67 24.24 15.17
CA ASN A 134 6.75 23.63 16.12
C ASN A 134 7.57 22.89 17.18
N PRO A 135 7.84 23.50 18.35
CA PRO A 135 8.78 22.95 19.33
C PRO A 135 8.31 21.64 19.99
N LYS A 136 7.06 21.22 19.76
CA LYS A 136 6.49 19.94 20.24
C LYS A 136 6.36 18.88 19.13
N ALA A 137 6.62 19.23 17.88
CA ALA A 137 6.64 18.27 16.77
C ALA A 137 7.69 17.18 16.99
N LYS A 138 7.46 15.98 16.45
CA LYS A 138 8.32 14.82 16.69
C LYS A 138 9.68 14.92 15.98
N LEU A 139 9.71 15.63 14.86
CA LEU A 139 10.92 15.99 14.15
C LEU A 139 11.15 17.51 14.18
N ARG A 140 12.37 17.94 13.87
CA ARG A 140 12.73 19.32 13.53
C ARG A 140 13.20 19.39 12.07
N PRO A 141 13.10 20.56 11.41
CA PRO A 141 13.84 20.84 10.18
C PRO A 141 15.33 20.45 10.28
N PRO A 142 16.02 20.19 9.15
CA PRO A 142 17.46 19.97 9.14
C PRO A 142 18.23 21.16 9.76
N ALA A 143 19.41 20.94 10.34
CA ALA A 143 20.16 22.02 10.98
C ALA A 143 20.70 23.08 10.00
N ASP A 144 21.04 22.66 8.78
CA ASP A 144 21.82 23.43 7.80
C ASP A 144 21.00 23.85 6.56
N TRP A 145 19.65 23.86 6.65
CA TRP A 145 18.80 24.35 5.55
C TRP A 145 19.00 25.85 5.32
N GLN A 146 18.95 26.26 4.06
CA GLN A 146 19.33 27.60 3.64
C GLN A 146 18.10 28.52 3.58
N LYS A 147 18.24 29.71 4.16
CA LYS A 147 17.16 30.72 4.27
C LYS A 147 17.30 31.87 3.26
N GLN A 148 18.17 31.70 2.26
CA GLN A 148 18.43 32.65 1.18
C GLN A 148 19.08 31.91 -0.01
N LEU A 149 18.89 32.41 -1.23
CA LEU A 149 19.63 32.00 -2.41
C LEU A 149 21.08 32.52 -2.30
N SER A 150 22.06 31.63 -2.44
CA SER A 150 23.47 32.00 -2.38
C SER A 150 23.86 32.92 -3.55
N LEU A 151 24.74 33.88 -3.32
CA LEU A 151 25.35 34.71 -4.37
C LEU A 151 26.42 33.97 -5.19
N ALA A 152 26.65 32.68 -4.90
CA ALA A 152 27.50 31.78 -5.69
C ALA A 152 26.69 30.89 -6.66
N GLU A 153 25.36 31.08 -6.74
CA GLU A 153 24.47 30.37 -7.67
C GLU A 153 24.23 31.20 -8.93
N ILE A 154 24.59 30.66 -10.11
CA ILE A 154 24.50 31.40 -11.38
C ILE A 154 23.06 31.41 -11.92
N THR A 155 22.37 32.54 -11.77
CA THR A 155 20.93 32.66 -12.07
C THR A 155 20.60 32.81 -13.55
N LEU A 156 19.31 32.63 -13.89
CA LEU A 156 18.76 33.03 -15.20
C LEU A 156 19.00 34.51 -15.53
N ALA A 157 18.99 35.42 -14.55
CA ALA A 157 19.22 36.84 -14.81
C ALA A 157 20.68 37.11 -15.18
N GLU A 158 21.63 36.50 -14.47
CA GLU A 158 23.04 36.58 -14.81
C GLU A 158 23.33 35.95 -16.18
N ARG A 159 22.69 34.82 -16.50
CA ARG A 159 22.78 34.16 -17.82
C ARG A 159 22.19 35.02 -18.94
N ALA A 160 21.06 35.70 -18.70
CA ALA A 160 20.51 36.66 -19.64
C ALA A 160 21.49 37.84 -19.86
N LYS A 161 22.05 38.36 -18.77
CA LYS A 161 22.98 39.50 -18.75
C LYS A 161 24.29 39.21 -19.46
N THR A 162 24.86 38.01 -19.33
CA THR A 162 26.04 37.60 -20.14
C THR A 162 25.73 37.42 -21.63
N ASN A 163 24.46 37.23 -22.00
CA ASN A 163 23.99 37.26 -23.39
C ASN A 163 23.47 38.66 -23.82
N GLY A 164 23.73 39.71 -23.03
CA GLY A 164 23.44 41.11 -23.37
C GLY A 164 22.01 41.60 -23.11
N TYR A 165 21.14 40.77 -22.52
CA TYR A 165 19.74 41.09 -22.26
C TYR A 165 19.60 42.22 -21.22
N ALA A 166 18.54 43.03 -21.34
CA ALA A 166 18.03 43.82 -20.22
C ALA A 166 17.25 42.92 -19.26
N THR A 167 17.41 43.09 -17.95
CA THR A 167 16.83 42.15 -16.97
C THR A 167 15.99 42.88 -15.91
N ALA A 168 14.74 42.47 -15.73
CA ALA A 168 13.87 43.01 -14.70
C ALA A 168 13.14 41.92 -13.91
N HIS A 169 13.06 42.10 -12.60
CA HIS A 169 12.16 41.38 -11.71
C HIS A 169 11.10 42.32 -11.15
N ILE A 170 9.84 41.87 -11.19
CA ILE A 170 8.68 42.63 -10.71
C ILE A 170 7.82 41.69 -9.86
N GLY A 171 7.48 42.12 -8.65
CA GLY A 171 6.62 41.40 -7.71
C GLY A 171 7.37 40.66 -6.59
N LYS A 172 6.90 39.46 -6.25
CA LYS A 172 7.38 38.62 -5.15
C LYS A 172 8.72 37.96 -5.46
N TRP A 173 9.74 38.33 -4.69
CA TRP A 173 11.05 37.66 -4.70
C TRP A 173 11.10 36.46 -3.75
N HIS A 174 11.02 36.70 -2.43
CA HIS A 174 10.99 35.67 -1.38
C HIS A 174 12.17 34.69 -1.38
N LEU A 175 13.37 35.17 -1.73
CA LEU A 175 14.60 34.37 -1.83
C LEU A 175 15.78 34.85 -0.97
N GLY A 176 15.57 35.77 -0.02
CA GLY A 176 16.61 36.13 0.95
C GLY A 176 16.41 37.49 1.62
N GLY A 177 17.25 37.77 2.61
CA GLY A 177 17.33 39.07 3.28
C GLY A 177 17.96 40.16 2.40
N GLU A 178 18.21 41.33 2.99
CA GLU A 178 18.99 42.39 2.35
C GLU A 178 20.39 41.86 1.93
N GLY A 179 20.88 42.27 0.76
CA GLY A 179 22.07 41.68 0.12
C GLY A 179 21.81 40.39 -0.68
N PHE A 180 20.57 39.88 -0.68
CA PHE A 180 20.14 38.72 -1.45
C PHE A 180 18.83 39.00 -2.21
N TRP A 181 18.66 40.22 -2.70
CA TRP A 181 17.51 40.68 -3.49
C TRP A 181 17.83 40.51 -5.00
N PRO A 182 16.90 40.81 -5.93
CA PRO A 182 17.13 40.56 -7.36
C PRO A 182 18.34 41.27 -7.96
N LEU A 183 18.71 42.46 -7.43
CA LEU A 183 19.83 43.25 -7.97
C LEU A 183 21.18 42.59 -7.71
N GLU A 184 21.34 41.97 -6.54
CA GLU A 184 22.52 41.20 -6.17
C GLU A 184 22.55 39.82 -6.85
N GLN A 185 21.43 39.40 -7.44
CA GLN A 185 21.20 38.10 -8.09
C GLN A 185 21.04 38.24 -9.62
N GLY A 186 21.61 39.32 -10.20
CA GLY A 186 21.82 39.53 -11.63
C GLY A 186 20.91 40.56 -12.30
N PHE A 187 19.75 40.88 -11.74
CA PHE A 187 18.77 41.76 -12.37
C PHE A 187 19.23 43.23 -12.42
N ASP A 188 18.94 43.93 -13.51
CA ASP A 188 19.18 45.38 -13.64
C ASP A 188 18.09 46.21 -12.91
N THR A 189 16.86 45.69 -12.89
CA THR A 189 15.68 46.32 -12.29
C THR A 189 15.01 45.40 -11.27
N ASN A 190 14.65 45.94 -10.11
CA ASN A 190 13.82 45.31 -9.08
C ASN A 190 12.67 46.24 -8.70
N LEU A 191 11.42 45.79 -8.82
CA LEU A 191 10.22 46.51 -8.38
C LEU A 191 9.38 45.61 -7.45
N GLY A 192 9.38 45.91 -6.15
CA GLY A 192 8.60 45.17 -5.13
C GLY A 192 9.26 43.90 -4.57
N GLY A 193 10.38 43.44 -5.14
CA GLY A 193 11.05 42.19 -4.78
C GLY A 193 11.93 42.32 -3.53
N TYR A 194 11.58 41.56 -2.48
CA TYR A 194 12.30 41.47 -1.21
C TYR A 194 12.00 40.17 -0.44
N PHE A 195 12.38 40.11 0.84
CA PHE A 195 12.37 38.90 1.65
C PHE A 195 10.99 38.29 1.96
N ARG A 196 9.89 39.05 1.91
CA ARG A 196 8.57 38.53 2.30
C ARG A 196 7.93 37.67 1.21
N GLY A 197 7.25 36.61 1.66
CA GLY A 197 6.46 35.71 0.81
C GLY A 197 5.04 36.17 0.48
N GLN A 198 4.65 37.36 0.91
CA GLN A 198 3.33 37.93 0.68
C GLN A 198 3.39 39.46 0.81
N PRO A 199 2.47 40.22 0.18
CA PRO A 199 2.45 41.66 0.31
C PRO A 199 1.88 42.05 1.69
N PRO A 200 2.27 43.22 2.25
CA PRO A 200 1.58 43.79 3.41
C PRO A 200 0.11 44.13 3.11
N SER A 201 -0.18 44.56 1.88
CA SER A 201 -1.51 44.91 1.37
C SER A 201 -1.51 44.83 -0.16
N TYR A 202 -2.63 44.42 -0.77
CA TYR A 202 -2.87 44.55 -2.21
C TYR A 202 -3.41 45.93 -2.62
N PHE A 203 -3.66 46.83 -1.67
CA PHE A 203 -4.09 48.21 -1.92
C PHE A 203 -3.13 49.21 -1.28
N VAL A 204 -2.96 50.38 -1.90
CA VAL A 204 -2.13 51.47 -1.37
C VAL A 204 -2.52 51.84 0.07
N PRO A 205 -1.55 51.97 1.02
CA PRO A 205 -0.12 51.75 0.85
C PRO A 205 0.24 50.25 0.80
N TYR A 206 0.98 49.84 -0.24
CA TYR A 206 1.49 48.48 -0.39
C TYR A 206 2.62 48.21 0.60
N GLY A 207 3.44 49.22 0.92
CA GLY A 207 4.59 49.09 1.82
C GLY A 207 5.70 48.20 1.27
N LEU A 208 5.87 48.14 -0.05
CA LEU A 208 6.88 47.33 -0.72
C LEU A 208 8.16 48.14 -1.01
N PRO A 209 9.37 47.58 -0.84
CA PRO A 209 10.60 48.27 -1.21
C PRO A 209 10.76 48.32 -2.74
N LYS A 210 11.40 49.40 -3.22
CA LYS A 210 11.68 49.68 -4.65
C LYS A 210 10.45 49.83 -5.57
N LEU A 211 9.22 49.66 -5.07
CA LEU A 211 7.98 50.03 -5.76
C LEU A 211 7.28 51.15 -4.97
N ALA A 212 7.25 52.36 -5.51
CA ALA A 212 6.59 53.49 -4.85
C ALA A 212 5.06 53.38 -4.93
N ASP A 213 4.39 53.58 -3.79
CA ASP A 213 2.93 53.63 -3.69
C ASP A 213 2.31 54.59 -4.72
N GLY A 214 1.22 54.15 -5.35
CA GLY A 214 0.46 54.95 -6.31
C GLY A 214 -0.66 55.78 -5.65
N PRO A 215 -1.69 56.20 -6.41
CA PRO A 215 -2.87 56.85 -5.86
C PRO A 215 -3.61 55.97 -4.84
N ALA A 216 -4.32 56.61 -3.90
CA ALA A 216 -5.10 55.89 -2.89
C ALA A 216 -6.15 54.97 -3.55
N GLY A 217 -6.13 53.69 -3.19
CA GLY A 217 -7.00 52.66 -3.79
C GLY A 217 -6.47 52.00 -5.06
N GLU A 218 -5.27 52.36 -5.56
CA GLU A 218 -4.58 51.59 -6.60
C GLU A 218 -4.34 50.14 -6.11
N TYR A 219 -4.49 49.17 -7.02
CA TYR A 219 -4.43 47.74 -6.73
C TYR A 219 -3.10 47.14 -7.22
N LEU A 220 -2.39 46.44 -6.32
CA LEU A 220 -1.00 46.02 -6.50
C LEU A 220 -0.79 45.21 -7.78
N THR A 221 -1.65 44.23 -8.07
CA THR A 221 -1.49 43.37 -9.26
C THR A 221 -1.66 44.14 -10.57
N ASP A 222 -2.51 45.18 -10.59
CA ASP A 222 -2.62 46.05 -11.78
C ASP A 222 -1.34 46.85 -11.96
N ARG A 223 -0.80 47.39 -10.86
CA ARG A 223 0.42 48.18 -10.85
C ARG A 223 1.65 47.37 -11.23
N GLU A 224 1.80 46.15 -10.71
CA GLU A 224 2.82 45.17 -11.13
C GLU A 224 2.74 44.96 -12.65
N GLY A 225 1.54 44.73 -13.20
CA GLY A 225 1.33 44.55 -14.64
C GLY A 225 1.57 45.81 -15.47
N GLU A 226 1.38 47.01 -14.91
CA GLU A 226 1.67 48.29 -15.56
C GLU A 226 3.18 48.55 -15.63
N GLU A 227 3.92 48.29 -14.55
CA GLU A 227 5.39 48.37 -14.57
C GLU A 227 6.01 47.34 -15.53
N ALA A 228 5.41 46.15 -15.66
CA ALA A 228 5.78 45.18 -16.68
C ALA A 228 5.58 45.72 -18.11
N ALA A 229 4.45 46.37 -18.39
CA ALA A 229 4.20 47.00 -19.69
C ALA A 229 5.16 48.17 -19.98
N LYS A 230 5.47 49.00 -18.98
CA LYS A 230 6.48 50.08 -19.08
C LYS A 230 7.87 49.52 -19.42
N PHE A 231 8.29 48.45 -18.75
CA PHE A 231 9.58 47.80 -19.03
C PHE A 231 9.65 47.23 -20.45
N ILE A 232 8.58 46.59 -20.92
CA ILE A 232 8.46 46.08 -22.30
C ILE A 232 8.59 47.22 -23.32
N ALA A 233 7.82 48.31 -23.14
CA ALA A 233 7.85 49.46 -24.05
C ALA A 233 9.24 50.13 -24.09
N ALA A 234 9.89 50.29 -22.93
CA ALA A 234 11.23 50.87 -22.81
C ALA A 234 12.35 50.01 -23.42
N ASN A 235 12.13 48.70 -23.60
CA ASN A 235 13.12 47.75 -24.12
C ASN A 235 12.75 47.15 -25.48
N ARG A 236 11.76 47.69 -26.20
CA ARG A 236 11.31 47.17 -27.50
C ARG A 236 12.44 46.98 -28.54
N ASP A 237 13.45 47.85 -28.48
CA ASP A 237 14.60 47.90 -29.38
C ASP A 237 15.82 47.10 -28.86
N ARG A 238 15.68 46.35 -27.76
CA ARG A 238 16.70 45.46 -27.14
C ARG A 238 16.10 44.05 -26.90
N ALA A 239 16.94 43.05 -26.64
CA ALA A 239 16.48 41.80 -26.01
C ALA A 239 16.32 41.99 -24.51
N PHE A 240 15.25 41.43 -23.93
CA PHE A 240 15.01 41.49 -22.49
C PHE A 240 14.51 40.18 -21.89
N PHE A 241 14.81 40.00 -20.61
CA PHE A 241 14.25 38.98 -19.73
C PHE A 241 13.41 39.68 -18.66
N LEU A 242 12.10 39.47 -18.72
CA LEU A 242 11.14 39.96 -17.74
C LEU A 242 10.71 38.78 -16.84
N ASN A 243 11.12 38.83 -15.58
CA ASN A 243 10.80 37.85 -14.55
C ASN A 243 9.63 38.38 -13.69
N TYR A 244 8.42 38.27 -14.24
CA TYR A 244 7.19 38.85 -13.70
C TYR A 244 6.50 37.86 -12.74
N TRP A 245 6.74 38.03 -11.44
CA TRP A 245 6.29 37.12 -10.40
C TRP A 245 5.34 37.85 -9.45
N PRO A 246 4.14 38.27 -9.89
CA PRO A 246 3.23 39.07 -9.08
C PRO A 246 2.89 38.40 -7.75
N TYR A 247 2.55 39.18 -6.73
CA TYR A 247 2.11 38.61 -5.44
C TYR A 247 0.79 37.82 -5.55
N ALA A 248 -0.02 38.07 -6.59
CA ALA A 248 -1.26 37.34 -6.82
C ALA A 248 -1.02 35.84 -7.11
N VAL A 249 -1.75 34.91 -6.49
CA VAL A 249 -3.04 35.03 -5.77
C VAL A 249 -2.95 34.66 -4.27
N HIS A 250 -1.77 34.85 -3.67
CA HIS A 250 -1.48 34.50 -2.27
C HIS A 250 -2.26 35.36 -1.26
N THR A 251 -2.43 34.85 -0.04
CA THR A 251 -3.01 35.59 1.09
C THR A 251 -2.16 36.83 1.47
N PRO A 252 -2.75 37.92 2.03
CA PRO A 252 -4.15 38.08 2.45
C PRO A 252 -5.10 38.21 1.26
N LEU A 253 -6.24 37.50 1.29
CA LEU A 253 -7.22 37.58 0.20
C LEU A 253 -7.89 38.96 0.18
N GLN A 254 -7.52 39.78 -0.80
CA GLN A 254 -7.99 41.15 -0.98
C GLN A 254 -8.17 41.41 -2.48
N ALA A 255 -9.34 41.90 -2.89
CA ALA A 255 -9.65 42.13 -4.30
C ALA A 255 -10.56 43.35 -4.49
N LYS A 256 -10.70 43.80 -5.74
CA LYS A 256 -11.53 44.95 -6.13
C LYS A 256 -13.02 44.66 -5.84
N PRO A 257 -13.76 45.55 -5.15
CA PRO A 257 -15.15 45.29 -4.74
C PRO A 257 -16.08 44.88 -5.88
N ASN A 258 -15.99 45.55 -7.04
CA ASN A 258 -16.81 45.26 -8.22
C ASN A 258 -16.59 43.84 -8.79
N LEU A 259 -15.38 43.28 -8.67
CA LEU A 259 -15.09 41.90 -9.05
C LEU A 259 -15.57 40.91 -7.98
N ILE A 260 -15.48 41.26 -6.69
CA ILE A 260 -16.08 40.45 -5.62
C ILE A 260 -17.60 40.35 -5.84
N GLU A 261 -18.29 41.46 -6.15
CA GLU A 261 -19.72 41.48 -6.49
C GLU A 261 -20.06 40.69 -7.77
N LYS A 262 -19.14 40.63 -8.75
CA LYS A 262 -19.29 39.78 -9.95
C LYS A 262 -19.33 38.31 -9.55
N TYR A 263 -18.33 37.84 -8.80
CA TYR A 263 -18.23 36.44 -8.40
C TYR A 263 -19.26 36.03 -7.35
N GLN A 264 -19.64 36.91 -6.43
CA GLN A 264 -20.76 36.68 -5.49
C GLN A 264 -22.08 36.43 -6.23
N ARG A 265 -22.35 37.16 -7.32
CA ARG A 265 -23.52 36.87 -8.18
C ARG A 265 -23.36 35.57 -8.97
N LYS A 266 -22.14 35.24 -9.44
CA LYS A 266 -21.85 33.98 -10.14
C LYS A 266 -22.03 32.74 -9.24
N LEU A 267 -21.77 32.83 -7.94
CA LEU A 267 -22.04 31.75 -6.97
C LEU A 267 -23.52 31.34 -6.91
N ALA A 268 -24.45 32.22 -7.28
CA ALA A 268 -25.88 31.90 -7.33
C ALA A 268 -26.29 31.08 -8.57
N THR A 269 -25.41 30.95 -9.57
CA THR A 269 -25.69 30.27 -10.85
C THR A 269 -24.68 29.18 -11.22
N VAL A 270 -23.49 29.16 -10.59
CA VAL A 270 -22.43 28.18 -10.82
C VAL A 270 -22.13 27.41 -9.53
N GLY A 271 -22.42 26.10 -9.54
CA GLY A 271 -22.00 25.18 -8.49
C GLY A 271 -20.60 24.61 -8.73
N GLY A 272 -19.99 24.05 -7.69
CA GLY A 272 -18.66 23.44 -7.78
C GLY A 272 -17.98 23.35 -6.41
N SER A 273 -16.68 23.02 -6.41
CA SER A 273 -15.84 23.05 -5.20
C SER A 273 -15.02 24.34 -5.06
N GLN A 274 -14.81 25.08 -6.15
CA GLN A 274 -14.26 26.44 -6.16
C GLN A 274 -15.40 27.42 -5.87
N THR A 275 -15.37 28.09 -4.70
CA THR A 275 -16.49 28.95 -4.23
C THR A 275 -16.04 30.30 -3.64
N ASN A 276 -14.75 30.62 -3.66
CA ASN A 276 -14.22 31.83 -3.03
C ASN A 276 -14.25 33.03 -3.99
N ALA A 277 -15.26 33.88 -3.85
CA ALA A 277 -15.45 35.06 -4.70
C ALA A 277 -14.32 36.12 -4.59
N ILE A 278 -13.56 36.15 -3.49
CA ILE A 278 -12.40 37.06 -3.36
C ILE A 278 -11.22 36.51 -4.16
N TYR A 279 -10.90 35.22 -4.01
CA TYR A 279 -9.84 34.56 -4.78
C TYR A 279 -10.06 34.66 -6.29
N ALA A 280 -11.30 34.40 -6.75
CA ALA A 280 -11.66 34.54 -8.16
C ALA A 280 -11.48 35.99 -8.68
N ALA A 281 -11.77 37.00 -7.85
CA ALA A 281 -11.56 38.41 -8.17
C ALA A 281 -10.07 38.83 -8.20
N MET A 282 -9.22 38.18 -7.39
CA MET A 282 -7.75 38.33 -7.48
C MET A 282 -7.23 37.71 -8.78
N LEU A 283 -7.71 36.51 -9.12
CA LEU A 283 -7.31 35.77 -10.33
C LEU A 283 -7.71 36.49 -11.62
N GLU A 284 -8.89 37.11 -11.69
CA GLU A 284 -9.27 37.95 -12.84
C GLU A 284 -8.38 39.21 -12.96
N SER A 285 -7.87 39.75 -11.85
CA SER A 285 -6.91 40.87 -11.87
C SER A 285 -5.50 40.44 -12.28
N LEU A 286 -5.11 39.20 -11.97
CA LEU A 286 -3.90 38.56 -12.51
C LEU A 286 -4.05 38.34 -14.03
N ASP A 287 -5.16 37.75 -14.48
CA ASP A 287 -5.44 37.53 -15.91
C ASP A 287 -5.45 38.85 -16.72
N ALA A 288 -6.12 39.88 -16.22
CA ALA A 288 -6.12 41.21 -16.84
C ALA A 288 -4.71 41.80 -16.97
N SER A 289 -3.82 41.50 -16.01
CA SER A 289 -2.43 41.96 -16.02
C SER A 289 -1.53 41.15 -16.96
N VAL A 290 -1.80 39.85 -17.13
CA VAL A 290 -1.24 39.05 -18.24
C VAL A 290 -1.74 39.59 -19.58
N GLY A 291 -3.02 39.96 -19.68
CA GLY A 291 -3.60 40.63 -20.84
C GLY A 291 -2.88 41.94 -21.20
N ARG A 292 -2.56 42.77 -20.20
CA ARG A 292 -1.79 44.02 -20.35
C ARG A 292 -0.36 43.75 -20.86
N ILE A 293 0.30 42.70 -20.36
CA ILE A 293 1.63 42.28 -20.83
C ILE A 293 1.58 41.82 -22.29
N LEU A 294 0.62 40.97 -22.66
CA LEU A 294 0.44 40.51 -24.05
C LEU A 294 0.09 41.67 -25.00
N GLN A 295 -0.70 42.63 -24.54
CA GLN A 295 -1.03 43.84 -25.28
C GLN A 295 0.22 44.70 -25.53
N ALA A 296 1.05 44.94 -24.50
CA ALA A 296 2.28 45.71 -24.62
C ALA A 296 3.29 45.07 -25.61
N LEU A 297 3.37 43.74 -25.67
CA LEU A 297 4.20 43.03 -26.65
C LEU A 297 3.71 43.23 -28.10
N ALA A 298 2.39 43.29 -28.30
CA ALA A 298 1.77 43.54 -29.60
C ALA A 298 1.91 45.01 -30.03
N GLU A 299 1.64 45.96 -29.13
CA GLU A 299 1.77 47.41 -29.38
C GLU A 299 3.22 47.84 -29.63
N ALA A 300 4.19 47.18 -28.98
CA ALA A 300 5.61 47.38 -29.24
C ALA A 300 6.10 46.69 -30.54
N GLY A 301 5.28 45.87 -31.20
CA GLY A 301 5.63 45.18 -32.45
C GLY A 301 6.63 44.03 -32.28
N ILE A 302 6.73 43.44 -31.08
CA ILE A 302 7.76 42.44 -30.73
C ILE A 302 7.20 41.08 -30.26
N ALA A 303 5.87 40.90 -30.30
CA ALA A 303 5.21 39.65 -29.93
C ALA A 303 5.79 38.43 -30.68
N ASP A 304 6.06 38.55 -31.98
CA ASP A 304 6.57 37.46 -32.82
C ASP A 304 8.05 37.11 -32.56
N ARG A 305 8.77 37.91 -31.76
CA ARG A 305 10.12 37.60 -31.24
C ARG A 305 10.16 37.41 -29.72
N THR A 306 9.03 37.13 -29.08
CA THR A 306 8.95 37.00 -27.62
C THR A 306 8.40 35.65 -27.19
N VAL A 307 9.19 34.90 -26.42
CA VAL A 307 8.74 33.69 -25.71
C VAL A 307 7.99 34.12 -24.45
N VAL A 308 6.76 33.65 -24.27
CA VAL A 308 5.93 33.91 -23.08
C VAL A 308 5.64 32.59 -22.39
N ILE A 309 5.96 32.50 -21.10
CA ILE A 309 5.74 31.34 -20.26
C ILE A 309 4.89 31.75 -19.06
N PHE A 310 3.84 30.99 -18.76
CA PHE A 310 3.02 31.16 -17.56
C PHE A 310 3.01 29.87 -16.73
N THR A 311 3.29 29.96 -15.43
CA THR A 311 3.14 28.84 -14.48
C THR A 311 2.91 29.33 -13.04
N SER A 312 2.90 28.42 -12.06
CA SER A 312 2.74 28.69 -10.62
C SER A 312 3.88 28.05 -9.82
N ASP A 313 4.18 28.55 -8.62
CA ASP A 313 5.28 28.06 -7.79
C ASP A 313 4.91 26.91 -6.84
N ASN A 314 3.62 26.72 -6.55
CA ASN A 314 3.06 25.53 -5.91
C ASN A 314 1.55 25.40 -6.22
N GLY A 315 0.99 24.23 -5.93
CA GLY A 315 -0.46 24.01 -6.05
C GLY A 315 -1.29 24.85 -5.06
N GLY A 316 -2.61 24.90 -5.29
CA GLY A 316 -3.52 25.87 -4.68
C GLY A 316 -3.70 25.74 -3.17
N LEU A 317 -4.00 26.85 -2.49
CA LEU A 317 -4.17 26.88 -1.03
C LEU A 317 -5.58 26.40 -0.59
N THR A 318 -5.64 25.18 -0.03
CA THR A 318 -6.88 24.50 0.38
C THR A 318 -7.06 24.36 1.90
N SER A 319 -6.09 24.78 2.72
CA SER A 319 -6.11 24.59 4.18
C SER A 319 -6.90 25.67 4.95
N ASP A 320 -7.10 26.83 4.32
CA ASP A 320 -7.74 27.99 4.95
C ASP A 320 -9.24 27.77 5.22
N ARG A 321 -9.84 28.64 6.03
CA ARG A 321 -11.25 28.55 6.47
C ARG A 321 -11.95 29.90 6.32
N PRO A 322 -12.74 30.13 5.25
CA PRO A 322 -12.91 29.26 4.07
C PRO A 322 -11.62 29.13 3.25
N PRO A 323 -11.46 28.05 2.44
CA PRO A 323 -10.27 27.85 1.62
C PRO A 323 -10.16 28.94 0.52
N ALA A 324 -8.94 29.19 0.04
CA ALA A 324 -8.72 30.11 -1.08
C ALA A 324 -9.23 29.49 -2.38
N THR A 325 -8.89 28.23 -2.65
CA THR A 325 -9.39 27.47 -3.81
C THR A 325 -9.65 25.99 -3.49
N SER A 326 -10.03 25.22 -4.51
CA SER A 326 -10.09 23.76 -4.53
C SER A 326 -9.30 23.24 -5.74
N ASN A 327 -8.36 22.34 -5.51
CA ASN A 327 -7.58 21.68 -6.58
C ASN A 327 -8.29 20.45 -7.18
N ALA A 328 -9.54 20.17 -6.79
CA ALA A 328 -10.27 18.97 -7.21
C ALA A 328 -10.33 18.85 -8.75
N PRO A 329 -10.11 17.65 -9.34
CA PRO A 329 -10.07 16.33 -8.69
C PRO A 329 -8.77 15.97 -7.97
N LEU A 330 -7.72 16.80 -8.04
CA LEU A 330 -6.45 16.51 -7.37
C LEU A 330 -6.56 16.66 -5.85
N ARG A 331 -5.82 15.81 -5.11
CA ARG A 331 -5.90 15.73 -3.65
C ARG A 331 -5.07 16.82 -2.97
N SER A 332 -5.66 17.45 -1.95
CA SER A 332 -5.04 18.48 -1.10
C SER A 332 -4.55 19.73 -1.86
N GLY A 333 -3.50 20.39 -1.37
CA GLY A 333 -3.02 21.69 -1.82
C GLY A 333 -1.62 22.02 -1.31
N LYS A 334 -1.29 23.32 -1.28
CA LYS A 334 0.00 23.86 -0.81
C LYS A 334 0.60 23.13 0.40
N GLY A 335 1.87 22.78 0.29
CA GLY A 335 2.68 22.04 1.26
C GLY A 335 2.44 20.53 1.30
N SER A 336 1.46 19.99 0.57
CA SER A 336 1.13 18.57 0.58
C SER A 336 1.78 17.79 -0.57
N PRO A 337 2.26 16.55 -0.35
CA PRO A 337 2.97 15.75 -1.38
C PRO A 337 2.04 15.24 -2.49
N TYR A 338 0.73 15.32 -2.27
CA TYR A 338 -0.31 14.95 -3.22
C TYR A 338 -0.32 15.86 -4.46
N GLU A 339 -0.91 15.41 -5.55
CA GLU A 339 -0.96 16.10 -6.85
C GLU A 339 -1.47 17.53 -6.72
N GLY A 340 -2.44 17.80 -5.84
CA GLY A 340 -2.97 19.15 -5.63
C GLY A 340 -1.97 20.14 -5.02
N GLY A 341 -0.86 19.67 -4.44
CA GLY A 341 0.21 20.50 -3.90
C GLY A 341 1.43 20.67 -4.81
N VAL A 342 1.70 19.70 -5.70
CA VAL A 342 2.84 19.73 -6.64
C VAL A 342 2.47 20.08 -8.08
N ARG A 343 1.22 19.92 -8.51
CA ARG A 343 0.81 20.10 -9.90
C ARG A 343 0.33 21.53 -10.12
N VAL A 344 0.80 22.12 -11.21
CA VAL A 344 0.61 23.55 -11.55
C VAL A 344 0.21 23.68 -13.02
N PRO A 345 -0.49 24.75 -13.43
CA PRO A 345 -0.62 25.03 -14.86
C PRO A 345 0.75 25.39 -15.44
N LEU A 346 0.99 25.01 -16.69
CA LEU A 346 2.11 25.54 -17.48
C LEU A 346 1.62 25.78 -18.91
N ILE A 347 1.79 27.01 -19.39
CA ILE A 347 1.49 27.43 -20.75
C ILE A 347 2.76 28.05 -21.33
N VAL A 348 3.15 27.64 -22.54
CA VAL A 348 4.30 28.20 -23.27
C VAL A 348 3.84 28.65 -24.65
N LYS A 349 4.08 29.92 -24.98
CA LYS A 349 3.97 30.45 -26.34
C LYS A 349 5.37 30.81 -26.82
N TRP A 350 5.87 30.10 -27.82
CA TRP A 350 7.15 30.36 -28.49
C TRP A 350 6.86 30.51 -29.99
N PRO A 351 6.80 31.75 -30.52
CA PRO A 351 6.51 32.01 -31.93
C PRO A 351 7.38 31.17 -32.89
N GLY A 352 6.76 30.56 -33.91
CA GLY A 352 7.45 29.69 -34.86
C GLY A 352 7.83 28.28 -34.35
N ILE A 353 7.80 28.02 -33.04
CA ILE A 353 8.14 26.71 -32.45
C ILE A 353 6.90 26.00 -31.90
N THR A 354 6.10 26.65 -31.04
CA THR A 354 4.91 26.01 -30.44
C THR A 354 3.75 25.93 -31.43
N GLN A 355 3.16 24.74 -31.56
CA GLN A 355 1.91 24.54 -32.30
C GLN A 355 0.74 25.19 -31.51
N PRO A 356 0.03 26.21 -32.04
CA PRO A 356 -1.00 26.93 -31.28
C PRO A 356 -2.20 26.06 -30.90
N GLY A 357 -2.65 26.14 -29.64
CA GLY A 357 -3.77 25.39 -29.11
C GLY A 357 -3.48 23.91 -28.85
N SER A 358 -2.21 23.50 -28.90
CA SER A 358 -1.78 22.13 -28.63
C SER A 358 -1.66 21.84 -27.13
N THR A 359 -1.69 20.55 -26.77
CA THR A 359 -1.44 20.08 -25.42
C THR A 359 -0.33 19.03 -25.39
N CYS A 360 0.47 19.04 -24.32
CA CYS A 360 1.46 18.01 -24.05
C CYS A 360 1.12 17.28 -22.73
N ALA A 361 1.41 15.98 -22.69
CA ALA A 361 1.14 15.10 -21.54
C ALA A 361 2.40 14.54 -20.87
N GLU A 362 3.59 14.83 -21.40
CA GLU A 362 4.87 14.44 -20.80
C GLU A 362 5.05 15.11 -19.41
N PRO A 363 5.54 14.39 -18.38
CA PRO A 363 5.79 14.96 -17.06
C PRO A 363 6.98 15.93 -17.02
N VAL A 364 6.67 17.22 -16.83
CA VAL A 364 7.65 18.33 -16.80
C VAL A 364 7.68 19.00 -15.43
N ILE A 365 8.81 19.57 -15.04
CA ILE A 365 9.01 20.21 -13.73
C ILE A 365 9.69 21.58 -13.86
N THR A 366 9.59 22.44 -12.84
CA THR A 366 10.12 23.83 -12.85
C THR A 366 11.52 24.00 -13.43
N MET A 367 12.47 23.10 -13.16
CA MET A 367 13.83 23.20 -13.68
C MET A 367 13.89 23.04 -15.21
N ASP A 368 12.91 22.38 -15.83
CA ASP A 368 12.77 22.29 -17.28
C ASP A 368 12.40 23.65 -17.88
N VAL A 369 11.52 24.40 -17.20
CA VAL A 369 11.24 25.80 -17.54
C VAL A 369 12.51 26.64 -17.45
N ALA A 370 13.30 26.46 -16.38
CA ALA A 370 14.60 27.13 -16.24
C ALA A 370 15.57 26.78 -17.38
N ALA A 371 15.71 25.50 -17.73
CA ALA A 371 16.54 25.04 -18.83
C ALA A 371 16.11 25.61 -20.19
N THR A 372 14.79 25.65 -20.43
CA THR A 372 14.17 26.23 -21.64
C THR A 372 14.43 27.73 -21.76
N VAL A 373 14.28 28.48 -20.66
CA VAL A 373 14.59 29.92 -20.61
C VAL A 373 16.09 30.18 -20.83
N GLY A 374 16.96 29.38 -20.21
CA GLY A 374 18.41 29.45 -20.43
C GLY A 374 18.82 29.16 -21.88
N ALA A 375 18.15 28.22 -22.56
CA ALA A 375 18.36 27.92 -23.98
C ALA A 375 17.82 29.03 -24.90
N ALA A 376 16.72 29.69 -24.54
CA ALA A 376 16.16 30.81 -25.29
C ALA A 376 17.13 32.01 -25.35
N PHE A 377 17.83 32.33 -24.25
CA PHE A 377 18.85 33.40 -24.22
C PHE A 377 20.02 33.19 -25.20
N GLN A 378 20.24 31.94 -25.65
CA GLN A 378 21.33 31.57 -26.56
C GLN A 378 20.89 31.49 -28.02
N ASN A 379 19.62 31.84 -28.35
CA ASN A 379 19.01 31.61 -29.67
C ASN A 379 19.23 30.16 -30.19
N ALA A 380 19.11 29.16 -29.30
CA ALA A 380 19.54 27.77 -29.51
C ALA A 380 18.83 26.99 -30.64
N GLU A 381 17.92 27.63 -31.40
CA GLU A 381 17.35 27.10 -32.64
C GLU A 381 18.41 26.90 -33.74
N ARG A 382 19.50 27.69 -33.75
CA ARG A 382 20.52 27.73 -34.81
C ARG A 382 21.57 26.60 -34.75
N GLY A 383 21.14 25.37 -34.51
CA GLY A 383 21.93 24.15 -34.72
C GLY A 383 23.07 23.84 -33.72
N THR A 384 23.62 24.83 -33.01
CA THR A 384 24.69 24.63 -32.03
C THR A 384 24.15 24.40 -30.61
N ARG A 385 23.35 23.34 -30.43
CA ARG A 385 22.81 22.96 -29.11
C ARG A 385 23.81 22.20 -28.26
N ASN A 386 24.82 22.91 -27.78
CA ASN A 386 25.68 22.45 -26.68
C ASN A 386 25.29 23.15 -25.36
N VAL A 387 23.98 23.25 -25.12
CA VAL A 387 23.43 23.70 -23.85
C VAL A 387 23.65 22.57 -22.85
N GLU A 388 24.69 22.66 -22.01
CA GLU A 388 24.78 21.83 -20.83
C GLU A 388 23.47 21.98 -20.04
N SER A 389 22.74 20.87 -19.86
CA SER A 389 21.45 20.85 -19.18
C SER A 389 21.57 21.58 -17.85
N LEU A 390 20.65 22.52 -17.60
CA LEU A 390 20.74 23.50 -16.51
C LEU A 390 20.56 22.77 -15.17
N HIS A 391 21.68 22.19 -14.71
CA HIS A 391 21.83 21.17 -13.66
C HIS A 391 20.84 20.00 -13.71
N ASP A 392 19.65 20.16 -13.12
CA ASP A 392 18.68 19.07 -12.95
C ASP A 392 17.51 19.14 -13.96
N GLY A 393 17.40 20.23 -14.72
CA GLY A 393 16.35 20.48 -15.71
C GLY A 393 16.70 20.08 -17.15
N ARG A 394 15.68 19.77 -17.95
CA ARG A 394 15.78 19.42 -19.38
C ARG A 394 15.07 20.47 -20.25
N ASP A 395 15.66 20.84 -21.38
CA ASP A 395 15.04 21.78 -22.34
C ASP A 395 13.71 21.21 -22.88
N LEU A 396 12.63 22.00 -22.79
CA LEU A 396 11.29 21.63 -23.25
C LEU A 396 11.14 21.71 -24.77
N TRP A 397 12.06 22.34 -25.51
CA TRP A 397 11.95 22.56 -26.95
C TRP A 397 11.57 21.32 -27.79
N PRO A 398 12.05 20.08 -27.51
CA PRO A 398 11.58 18.90 -28.23
C PRO A 398 10.06 18.72 -28.14
N LEU A 399 9.49 18.93 -26.95
CA LEU A 399 8.05 18.88 -26.68
C LEU A 399 7.32 20.06 -27.33
N LEU A 400 7.91 21.27 -27.29
CA LEU A 400 7.31 22.47 -27.88
C LEU A 400 7.12 22.34 -29.39
N ARG A 401 8.07 21.68 -30.08
CA ARG A 401 8.00 21.41 -31.52
C ARG A 401 7.11 20.20 -31.85
N ASP A 402 7.16 19.17 -31.02
CA ASP A 402 6.42 17.91 -31.17
C ASP A 402 5.79 17.51 -29.82
N PRO A 403 4.48 17.77 -29.60
CA PRO A 403 3.82 17.49 -28.33
C PRO A 403 3.79 16.00 -27.93
N SER A 404 4.13 15.10 -28.88
CA SER A 404 4.19 13.64 -28.68
C SER A 404 5.59 13.11 -28.36
N ALA A 405 6.62 13.98 -28.40
CA ALA A 405 7.96 13.62 -28.00
C ALA A 405 8.06 13.35 -26.47
N THR A 406 9.16 12.73 -26.05
CA THR A 406 9.52 12.52 -24.64
C THR A 406 10.86 13.17 -24.32
N LEU A 407 11.03 13.62 -23.09
CA LEU A 407 12.31 14.07 -22.55
C LEU A 407 13.21 12.90 -22.12
N GLY A 408 12.73 11.65 -22.18
CA GLY A 408 13.49 10.45 -21.78
C GLY A 408 13.81 10.41 -20.28
N ARG A 409 12.90 10.90 -19.43
CA ARG A 409 13.08 11.02 -17.98
C ARG A 409 12.53 9.77 -17.27
N GLU A 410 13.37 9.11 -16.47
CA GLU A 410 12.93 7.97 -15.65
C GLU A 410 11.98 8.38 -14.51
N PHE A 411 12.29 9.48 -13.81
CA PHE A 411 11.51 9.94 -12.65
C PHE A 411 11.63 11.44 -12.35
N LEU A 412 10.65 11.95 -11.60
CA LEU A 412 10.66 13.22 -10.87
C LEU A 412 10.72 12.94 -9.36
N CYS A 413 11.33 13.84 -8.57
CA CYS A 413 11.43 13.70 -7.12
C CYS A 413 11.14 15.01 -6.38
N TRP A 414 10.63 14.90 -5.15
CA TRP A 414 10.40 16.00 -4.22
C TRP A 414 10.94 15.64 -2.84
N HIS A 415 11.45 16.62 -2.09
CA HIS A 415 12.04 16.40 -0.78
C HIS A 415 11.75 17.59 0.13
N TYR A 416 10.87 17.37 1.11
CA TYR A 416 10.32 18.40 2.00
C TYR A 416 10.48 17.94 3.46
N PRO A 417 11.68 18.12 4.07
CA PRO A 417 11.99 17.65 5.42
C PRO A 417 11.40 18.55 6.52
N HIS A 418 10.20 19.12 6.31
CA HIS A 418 9.58 20.16 7.15
C HIS A 418 8.10 19.85 7.42
N TYR A 419 7.54 20.48 8.46
CA TYR A 419 6.09 20.45 8.70
C TYR A 419 5.45 21.66 8.02
N HIS A 420 4.36 21.45 7.27
CA HIS A 420 3.58 22.55 6.72
C HIS A 420 2.38 22.88 7.62
N PRO A 421 2.05 24.16 7.88
CA PRO A 421 0.85 24.56 8.64
C PRO A 421 -0.47 23.97 8.10
N GLY A 422 -0.53 23.66 6.81
CA GLY A 422 -1.64 22.90 6.19
C GLY A 422 -1.73 21.42 6.58
N GLY A 423 -1.04 20.97 7.63
CA GLY A 423 -1.17 19.64 8.23
C GLY A 423 -0.30 18.53 7.62
N SER A 424 0.66 18.87 6.76
CA SER A 424 1.59 17.86 6.19
C SER A 424 2.84 17.72 7.05
N THR A 425 3.26 16.48 7.29
CA THR A 425 4.42 16.10 8.12
C THR A 425 5.62 15.77 7.21
N PRO A 426 6.88 15.89 7.66
CA PRO A 426 8.06 15.80 6.79
C PRO A 426 8.08 14.57 5.87
N TYR A 427 8.36 14.74 4.57
CA TYR A 427 8.32 13.69 3.54
C TYR A 427 9.37 13.85 2.43
N ALA A 428 9.48 12.80 1.61
CA ALA A 428 9.88 12.89 0.21
C ALA A 428 8.92 12.11 -0.69
N ALA A 429 8.97 12.37 -1.98
CA ALA A 429 8.17 11.66 -2.98
C ALA A 429 8.96 11.44 -4.27
N ILE A 430 8.61 10.39 -5.00
CA ILE A 430 9.13 10.08 -6.34
C ILE A 430 7.95 9.72 -7.25
N ARG A 431 7.95 10.24 -8.49
CA ARG A 431 7.07 9.79 -9.57
C ARG A 431 7.91 9.18 -10.69
N ALA A 432 7.67 7.91 -11.03
CA ALA A 432 8.30 7.22 -12.15
C ALA A 432 7.20 6.67 -13.08
N GLY A 433 7.06 7.26 -14.27
CA GLY A 433 5.95 6.97 -15.19
C GLY A 433 4.59 7.21 -14.55
N ASP A 434 3.73 6.19 -14.53
CA ASP A 434 2.41 6.21 -13.87
C ASP A 434 2.50 6.22 -12.33
N TRP A 435 3.60 5.75 -11.74
CA TRP A 435 3.65 5.40 -10.32
C TRP A 435 4.24 6.50 -9.47
N LYS A 436 3.55 6.86 -8.38
CA LYS A 436 4.02 7.84 -7.39
C LYS A 436 4.11 7.20 -6.02
N LEU A 437 5.28 7.28 -5.40
CA LEU A 437 5.52 6.88 -4.01
C LEU A 437 5.76 8.14 -3.16
N ILE A 438 5.13 8.19 -2.00
CA ILE A 438 5.39 9.17 -0.94
C ILE A 438 5.91 8.42 0.29
N GLN A 439 7.01 8.90 0.86
CA GLN A 439 7.64 8.37 2.08
C GLN A 439 7.60 9.45 3.16
N TYR A 440 6.93 9.18 4.28
CA TYR A 440 6.85 10.10 5.41
C TYR A 440 7.92 9.78 6.46
N TYR A 441 8.61 10.81 6.93
CA TYR A 441 9.74 10.67 7.85
C TYR A 441 9.32 10.58 9.32
N GLU A 442 8.18 11.17 9.68
CA GLU A 442 7.71 11.18 11.06
C GLU A 442 7.29 9.79 11.56
N ASP A 443 6.63 9.00 10.71
CA ASP A 443 6.13 7.66 11.03
C ASP A 443 6.73 6.54 10.17
N GLY A 444 7.47 6.85 9.10
CA GLY A 444 8.06 5.85 8.21
C GLY A 444 7.04 5.17 7.30
N ARG A 445 5.80 5.67 7.20
CA ARG A 445 4.78 5.08 6.32
C ARG A 445 5.08 5.40 4.86
N HIS A 446 4.59 4.52 3.98
CA HIS A 446 4.65 4.67 2.54
C HIS A 446 3.24 4.74 1.98
N GLU A 447 3.02 5.66 1.03
CA GLU A 447 1.78 5.74 0.25
C GLU A 447 2.15 5.63 -1.23
N LEU A 448 1.55 4.67 -1.94
CA LEU A 448 1.84 4.35 -3.35
C LEU A 448 0.58 4.51 -4.19
N PHE A 449 0.66 5.27 -5.27
CA PHE A 449 -0.46 5.55 -6.17
C PHE A 449 -0.08 5.29 -7.63
N ASN A 450 -1.09 5.06 -8.46
CA ASN A 450 -0.98 5.02 -9.92
C ASN A 450 -1.78 6.21 -10.47
N LEU A 451 -1.08 7.23 -10.96
CA LEU A 451 -1.68 8.51 -11.36
C LEU A 451 -2.39 8.47 -12.71
N ARG A 452 -2.24 7.39 -13.51
CA ARG A 452 -3.06 7.20 -14.72
C ARG A 452 -4.47 6.75 -14.33
N ASP A 453 -4.56 5.83 -13.35
CA ASP A 453 -5.80 5.16 -12.99
C ASP A 453 -6.46 5.80 -11.74
N ASP A 454 -5.70 6.53 -10.92
CA ASP A 454 -6.11 7.23 -9.70
C ASP A 454 -5.35 8.59 -9.54
N PRO A 455 -5.62 9.59 -10.41
CA PRO A 455 -5.01 10.93 -10.31
C PRO A 455 -5.45 11.73 -9.07
N GLY A 456 -6.48 11.25 -8.36
CA GLY A 456 -6.94 11.80 -7.09
C GLY A 456 -6.25 11.18 -5.86
N GLU A 457 -5.30 10.25 -6.05
CA GLU A 457 -4.55 9.58 -4.98
C GLU A 457 -5.47 9.08 -3.84
N SER A 458 -6.58 8.46 -4.24
CA SER A 458 -7.66 7.99 -3.38
C SER A 458 -7.39 6.60 -2.80
N LYS A 459 -6.59 5.77 -3.49
CA LYS A 459 -6.31 4.38 -3.13
C LYS A 459 -4.81 4.14 -2.96
N ASN A 460 -4.35 4.10 -1.70
CA ASN A 460 -3.00 3.64 -1.39
C ASN A 460 -2.84 2.16 -1.77
N LEU A 461 -1.82 1.85 -2.56
CA LEU A 461 -1.46 0.52 -3.07
C LEU A 461 -0.18 -0.05 -2.43
N ALA A 462 0.37 0.60 -1.40
CA ALA A 462 1.68 0.27 -0.84
C ALA A 462 1.74 -1.14 -0.21
N GLU A 463 0.69 -1.58 0.46
CA GLU A 463 0.59 -2.91 1.07
C GLU A 463 0.42 -4.02 0.02
N GLN A 464 -0.26 -3.72 -1.08
CA GLN A 464 -0.55 -4.68 -2.15
C GLN A 464 0.60 -4.82 -3.16
N GLN A 465 1.56 -3.88 -3.19
CA GLN A 465 2.69 -3.87 -4.14
C GLN A 465 4.02 -3.49 -3.46
N PRO A 466 4.46 -4.25 -2.43
CA PRO A 466 5.64 -3.93 -1.62
C PRO A 466 6.94 -3.88 -2.45
N ASP A 467 7.06 -4.67 -3.51
CA ASP A 467 8.25 -4.68 -4.37
C ASP A 467 8.42 -3.35 -5.13
N ARG A 468 7.31 -2.72 -5.56
CA ARG A 468 7.36 -1.38 -6.18
C ARG A 468 7.63 -0.29 -5.15
N VAL A 469 7.11 -0.42 -3.92
CA VAL A 469 7.52 0.44 -2.80
C VAL A 469 9.03 0.36 -2.60
N GLN A 470 9.61 -0.85 -2.58
CA GLN A 470 11.04 -1.04 -2.40
C GLN A 470 11.88 -0.47 -3.57
N ASP A 471 11.47 -0.68 -4.82
CA ASP A 471 12.17 -0.13 -5.99
C ASP A 471 12.12 1.40 -6.03
N LEU A 472 10.94 2.00 -5.86
CA LEU A 472 10.79 3.46 -5.87
C LEU A 472 11.50 4.10 -4.66
N ALA A 473 11.46 3.49 -3.48
CA ALA A 473 12.23 3.97 -2.33
C ALA A 473 13.75 3.89 -2.56
N ARG A 474 14.23 2.84 -3.24
CA ARG A 474 15.65 2.70 -3.62
C ARG A 474 16.08 3.81 -4.60
N LYS A 475 15.25 4.09 -5.62
CA LYS A 475 15.48 5.16 -6.60
C LYS A 475 15.47 6.54 -5.94
N LEU A 476 14.46 6.83 -5.12
CA LEU A 476 14.35 8.06 -4.34
C LEU A 476 15.57 8.26 -3.43
N PHE A 477 15.98 7.24 -2.68
CA PHE A 477 17.16 7.32 -1.82
C PHE A 477 18.46 7.55 -2.60
N THR A 478 18.61 6.93 -3.77
CA THR A 478 19.78 7.13 -4.64
C THR A 478 19.85 8.56 -5.16
N TRP A 479 18.72 9.12 -5.58
CA TRP A 479 18.61 10.53 -5.97
C TRP A 479 18.85 11.49 -4.78
N GLN A 480 18.34 11.17 -3.59
CA GLN A 480 18.61 11.95 -2.37
C GLN A 480 20.11 12.02 -2.06
N GLY A 481 20.85 10.92 -2.30
CA GLY A 481 22.30 10.90 -2.25
C GLY A 481 22.96 11.84 -3.29
N SER A 482 22.54 11.78 -4.56
CA SER A 482 23.17 12.57 -5.64
C SER A 482 22.81 14.06 -5.65
N VAL A 483 21.77 14.48 -4.93
CA VAL A 483 21.46 15.90 -4.65
C VAL A 483 22.00 16.39 -3.30
N GLY A 484 22.50 15.52 -2.43
CA GLY A 484 22.96 15.89 -1.08
C GLY A 484 21.81 16.28 -0.13
N ALA A 485 20.67 15.59 -0.26
CA ALA A 485 19.43 15.90 0.45
C ALA A 485 19.57 15.86 1.98
N GLN A 486 18.89 16.80 2.65
CA GLN A 486 19.00 17.02 4.09
C GLN A 486 17.89 16.32 4.87
N TRP A 487 18.24 15.54 5.87
CA TRP A 487 17.27 14.79 6.67
C TRP A 487 16.69 15.62 7.82
N PRO A 488 15.39 15.48 8.13
CA PRO A 488 14.84 16.07 9.34
C PRO A 488 15.48 15.40 10.57
N MET A 489 15.61 16.16 11.66
CA MET A 489 16.23 15.66 12.90
C MET A 489 15.15 15.20 13.88
N TYR A 490 15.47 14.27 14.77
CA TYR A 490 14.59 13.99 15.91
C TYR A 490 14.52 15.21 16.85
N ASN A 491 13.33 15.51 17.39
CA ASN A 491 13.18 16.56 18.39
C ASN A 491 13.42 16.00 19.81
N PRO A 492 14.53 16.32 20.50
CA PRO A 492 14.78 15.85 21.87
C PRO A 492 13.78 16.41 22.90
N ASN A 493 12.99 17.43 22.54
CA ASN A 493 11.95 18.01 23.39
C ASN A 493 10.55 17.41 23.09
N HIS A 494 10.45 16.40 22.23
CA HIS A 494 9.18 15.72 21.95
C HIS A 494 8.91 14.65 23.00
N GLU A 495 7.99 14.96 23.93
CA GLU A 495 7.39 13.98 24.83
C GLU A 495 6.69 12.90 23.98
N PRO A 496 7.19 11.64 23.98
CA PRO A 496 6.56 10.58 23.20
C PRO A 496 5.21 10.24 23.82
N LYS A 497 4.15 10.24 23.01
CA LYS A 497 2.85 9.71 23.45
C LYS A 497 3.02 8.25 23.91
N PRO A 498 2.43 7.83 25.04
CA PRO A 498 2.42 6.43 25.45
C PRO A 498 1.91 5.54 24.31
N ILE A 499 2.60 4.43 24.05
CA ILE A 499 2.21 3.52 22.98
C ILE A 499 0.92 2.82 23.42
N ALA A 500 -0.18 3.03 22.71
CA ALA A 500 -1.48 2.45 23.03
C ALA A 500 -1.82 1.30 22.06
N GLN A 501 -2.64 0.37 22.54
CA GLN A 501 -3.28 -0.64 21.70
C GLN A 501 -4.23 0.02 20.68
N SER A 502 -4.09 -0.39 19.42
CA SER A 502 -4.88 0.02 18.26
C SER A 502 -6.34 -0.47 18.35
N ALA A 503 -7.21 0.11 17.52
CA ALA A 503 -8.62 -0.28 17.47
C ALA A 503 -8.87 -1.72 16.96
N ASP A 504 -7.93 -2.28 16.18
CA ASP A 504 -7.92 -3.70 15.77
C ASP A 504 -7.40 -4.64 16.87
N GLY A 505 -7.03 -4.11 18.05
CA GLY A 505 -6.43 -4.84 19.15
C GLY A 505 -4.91 -5.03 19.04
N SER A 506 -4.24 -4.56 17.99
CA SER A 506 -2.78 -4.70 17.85
C SER A 506 -1.99 -3.67 18.65
N VAL A 507 -0.70 -3.94 18.89
CA VAL A 507 0.25 -2.94 19.41
C VAL A 507 1.47 -2.88 18.49
N LEU A 508 1.94 -1.68 18.15
CA LEU A 508 3.07 -1.48 17.24
C LEU A 508 4.22 -0.72 17.91
N LEU A 509 5.28 -1.45 18.23
CA LEU A 509 6.47 -0.99 18.95
C LEU A 509 7.57 -0.63 17.94
N HIS A 510 7.55 0.60 17.43
CA HIS A 510 8.57 1.05 16.48
C HIS A 510 9.92 1.36 17.15
N SER A 511 11.03 1.05 16.48
CA SER A 511 12.41 1.28 16.94
C SER A 511 12.72 2.66 17.50
N ARG A 512 12.14 3.70 16.89
CA ARG A 512 12.24 5.12 17.32
C ARG A 512 11.66 5.43 18.70
N ALA A 513 10.90 4.52 19.28
CA ALA A 513 10.21 4.66 20.56
C ALA A 513 10.76 3.69 21.62
N ALA A 514 11.88 3.03 21.35
CA ALA A 514 12.54 2.15 22.29
C ALA A 514 13.38 2.95 23.29
N ALA A 515 13.35 2.57 24.56
CA ALA A 515 14.44 2.87 25.48
C ALA A 515 15.65 2.00 25.10
N ILE A 516 16.83 2.60 25.02
CA ILE A 516 18.07 1.94 24.61
C ILE A 516 19.03 1.88 25.80
N HIS A 517 19.44 0.66 26.15
CA HIS A 517 20.29 0.36 27.29
C HIS A 517 21.58 -0.26 26.77
N GLY A 518 22.55 0.56 26.37
CA GLY A 518 23.77 0.05 25.72
C GLY A 518 24.80 1.11 25.37
N THR A 519 25.88 0.67 24.73
CA THR A 519 27.04 1.51 24.35
C THR A 519 27.34 1.51 22.85
N THR A 520 26.83 0.55 22.08
CA THR A 520 26.98 0.44 20.62
C THR A 520 25.65 0.51 19.88
N LEU A 521 24.62 -0.15 20.42
CA LEU A 521 23.25 -0.13 19.95
C LEU A 521 22.70 1.30 19.93
N ARG A 522 22.09 1.69 18.81
CA ARG A 522 21.47 3.02 18.63
C ARG A 522 20.32 2.98 17.64
N TYR A 523 19.34 3.84 17.85
CA TYR A 523 18.34 4.15 16.83
C TYR A 523 19.01 4.95 15.70
N GLU A 524 18.93 4.46 14.47
CA GLU A 524 19.38 5.15 13.28
C GLU A 524 18.19 5.89 12.62
N PRO A 525 18.10 7.24 12.75
CA PRO A 525 16.91 8.01 12.40
C PRO A 525 16.72 8.23 10.89
N GLN A 526 17.65 7.76 10.07
CA GLN A 526 17.57 7.82 8.61
C GLN A 526 16.28 7.13 8.13
N PRO A 527 15.40 7.77 7.33
CA PRO A 527 14.07 7.21 7.00
C PRO A 527 14.06 5.86 6.28
N PHE A 528 15.10 5.58 5.48
CA PHE A 528 15.31 4.28 4.84
C PHE A 528 15.85 3.20 5.81
N LYS A 529 16.33 3.61 6.99
CA LYS A 529 16.75 2.75 8.11
C LYS A 529 15.65 2.59 9.17
N ASN A 530 15.29 3.66 9.88
CA ASN A 530 14.27 3.69 10.95
C ASN A 530 14.37 2.45 11.87
N THR A 531 15.59 2.18 12.36
CA THR A 531 15.97 0.89 12.94
C THR A 531 16.80 1.07 14.20
N LEU A 532 16.66 0.14 15.14
CA LEU A 532 17.69 -0.14 16.15
C LEU A 532 18.80 -0.94 15.47
N GLY A 533 19.93 -0.30 15.22
CA GLY A 533 21.09 -0.89 14.55
C GLY A 533 22.37 -0.70 15.35
N TRP A 534 23.52 -1.09 14.77
CA TRP A 534 24.83 -1.11 15.43
C TRP A 534 24.87 -1.98 16.69
N TRP A 535 24.06 -3.03 16.75
CA TRP A 535 23.93 -3.93 17.91
C TRP A 535 25.18 -4.82 18.08
N GLY A 536 26.30 -4.23 18.51
CA GLY A 536 27.62 -4.86 18.52
C GLY A 536 27.94 -5.70 19.76
N ARG A 537 27.12 -5.62 20.81
CA ARG A 537 27.34 -6.23 22.13
C ARG A 537 26.16 -7.08 22.57
N VAL A 538 26.40 -8.03 23.47
CA VAL A 538 25.35 -8.86 24.08
C VAL A 538 24.70 -8.11 25.25
N GLU A 539 25.50 -7.28 25.92
CA GLU A 539 25.14 -6.44 27.06
C GLU A 539 24.24 -5.25 26.69
N ASP A 540 24.18 -4.89 25.40
CA ASP A 540 23.30 -3.84 24.88
C ASP A 540 21.90 -4.42 24.63
N TRP A 541 20.85 -3.75 25.10
CA TRP A 541 19.44 -4.19 24.94
C TRP A 541 18.46 -3.01 24.83
N VAL A 542 17.19 -3.31 24.56
CA VAL A 542 16.10 -2.32 24.39
C VAL A 542 14.81 -2.75 25.06
N ASP A 543 13.97 -1.78 25.42
CA ASP A 543 12.56 -2.00 25.76
C ASP A 543 11.60 -0.95 25.17
N TRP A 544 10.31 -1.29 25.19
CA TRP A 544 9.20 -0.37 24.92
C TRP A 544 8.15 -0.51 26.02
N ASN A 545 7.61 0.62 26.47
CA ASN A 545 6.48 0.67 27.39
C ASN A 545 5.19 1.02 26.61
N PHE A 546 4.15 0.21 26.80
CA PHE A 546 2.89 0.30 26.05
C PHE A 546 1.69 -0.06 26.95
N THR A 547 0.47 0.31 26.53
CA THR A 547 -0.76 0.04 27.29
C THR A 547 -1.70 -0.87 26.53
N ILE A 548 -2.02 -2.02 27.14
CA ILE A 548 -3.12 -2.91 26.72
C ILE A 548 -4.42 -2.41 27.33
N THR A 549 -5.44 -2.20 26.49
CA THR A 549 -6.81 -1.84 26.87
C THR A 549 -7.76 -3.03 26.77
N GLN A 550 -7.50 -3.94 25.83
CA GLN A 550 -8.21 -5.20 25.61
C GLN A 550 -7.27 -6.37 25.96
N PRO A 551 -7.44 -7.04 27.11
CA PRO A 551 -6.60 -8.16 27.51
C PRO A 551 -6.82 -9.37 26.59
N GLY A 552 -5.77 -10.15 26.34
CA GLY A 552 -5.86 -11.29 25.42
C GLY A 552 -4.53 -12.00 25.19
N THR A 553 -4.52 -12.93 24.24
CA THR A 553 -3.30 -13.56 23.73
C THR A 553 -2.84 -12.84 22.47
N PHE A 554 -1.53 -12.64 22.34
CA PHE A 554 -0.90 -11.93 21.23
C PHE A 554 0.22 -12.78 20.62
N GLU A 555 0.31 -12.80 19.30
CA GLU A 555 1.53 -13.24 18.58
C GLU A 555 2.52 -12.08 18.52
N VAL A 556 3.79 -12.36 18.81
CA VAL A 556 4.87 -11.38 18.86
C VAL A 556 5.72 -11.49 17.60
N GLU A 557 5.62 -10.52 16.71
CA GLU A 557 6.38 -10.44 15.46
C GLU A 557 7.53 -9.43 15.62
N VAL A 558 8.77 -9.84 15.33
CA VAL A 558 9.93 -8.94 15.23
C VAL A 558 10.30 -8.74 13.76
N LEU A 559 10.26 -7.50 13.29
CA LEU A 559 10.71 -7.14 11.94
C LEU A 559 12.22 -6.89 11.95
N GLN A 560 13.01 -7.93 11.67
CA GLN A 560 14.47 -7.90 11.75
C GLN A 560 15.14 -7.78 10.37
N GLY A 561 16.32 -7.17 10.33
CA GLY A 561 17.30 -7.28 9.26
C GLY A 561 18.61 -7.87 9.77
N CYS A 562 19.29 -8.67 8.97
CA CYS A 562 20.52 -9.38 9.36
C CYS A 562 21.44 -9.58 8.15
N GLY A 563 22.66 -9.04 8.23
CA GLY A 563 23.64 -9.12 7.15
C GLY A 563 24.08 -10.54 6.79
N LYS A 564 24.60 -10.72 5.57
CA LYS A 564 25.15 -12.01 5.11
C LYS A 564 26.25 -12.51 6.05
N GLY A 565 26.15 -13.77 6.49
CA GLY A 565 27.05 -14.40 7.45
C GLY A 565 26.89 -13.93 8.91
N GLN A 566 25.78 -13.28 9.27
CA GLN A 566 25.55 -12.74 10.63
C GLN A 566 24.43 -13.45 11.40
N GLY A 567 23.64 -14.30 10.74
CA GLY A 567 22.52 -15.03 11.37
C GLY A 567 22.99 -16.07 12.39
N GLY A 568 22.16 -16.36 13.39
CA GLY A 568 22.43 -17.36 14.45
C GLY A 568 22.69 -16.78 15.85
N SER A 569 22.51 -15.47 16.06
CA SER A 569 22.54 -14.85 17.39
C SER A 569 21.28 -15.20 18.19
N ASP A 570 21.42 -15.50 19.48
CA ASP A 570 20.29 -15.80 20.38
C ASP A 570 19.87 -14.53 21.13
N VAL A 571 18.57 -14.27 21.15
CA VAL A 571 17.93 -13.12 21.80
C VAL A 571 16.74 -13.61 22.62
N LEU A 572 16.51 -13.02 23.78
CA LEU A 572 15.33 -13.28 24.60
C LEU A 572 14.35 -12.11 24.47
N VAL A 573 13.10 -12.41 24.15
CA VAL A 573 12.00 -11.44 24.17
C VAL A 573 11.24 -11.60 25.48
N GLU A 574 11.38 -10.62 26.36
CA GLU A 574 10.71 -10.61 27.67
C GLU A 574 9.51 -9.66 27.60
N VAL A 575 8.32 -10.14 27.91
CA VAL A 575 7.10 -9.30 27.90
C VAL A 575 6.06 -9.84 28.89
N GLY A 576 5.64 -8.98 29.83
CA GLY A 576 4.90 -9.43 31.01
C GLY A 576 5.70 -10.50 31.78
N ASN A 577 5.07 -11.66 32.03
CA ASN A 577 5.74 -12.83 32.62
C ASN A 577 6.37 -13.78 31.60
N ALA A 578 6.21 -13.54 30.29
CA ALA A 578 6.70 -14.43 29.25
C ALA A 578 8.16 -14.15 28.86
N LYS A 579 8.88 -15.22 28.50
CA LYS A 579 10.26 -15.21 28.02
C LYS A 579 10.33 -16.06 26.76
N LEU A 580 10.30 -15.44 25.58
CA LEU A 580 10.27 -16.11 24.30
C LEU A 580 11.69 -16.16 23.69
N PRO A 581 12.30 -17.33 23.49
CA PRO A 581 13.63 -17.45 22.90
C PRO A 581 13.57 -17.25 21.38
N PHE A 582 14.44 -16.37 20.87
CA PHE A 582 14.49 -15.97 19.48
C PHE A 582 15.90 -16.20 18.90
N VAL A 583 15.98 -16.92 17.78
CA VAL A 583 17.24 -17.08 17.04
C VAL A 583 17.18 -16.17 15.82
N VAL A 584 18.09 -15.19 15.75
CA VAL A 584 18.22 -14.29 14.61
C VAL A 584 18.51 -15.10 13.35
N GLN A 585 17.81 -14.78 12.27
CA GLN A 585 17.94 -15.44 10.97
C GLN A 585 18.46 -14.43 9.95
N GLU A 586 19.38 -14.89 9.12
CA GLU A 586 19.96 -14.09 8.03
C GLU A 586 18.88 -13.57 7.06
N THR A 587 19.04 -12.32 6.60
CA THR A 587 18.21 -11.71 5.55
C THR A 587 19.05 -11.22 4.37
N GLY A 588 20.34 -11.59 4.32
CA GLY A 588 21.33 -11.21 3.31
C GLY A 588 21.89 -9.79 3.50
N HIS A 589 21.11 -8.85 4.03
CA HIS A 589 21.57 -7.48 4.30
C HIS A 589 20.81 -6.88 5.48
N PHE A 590 21.48 -6.10 6.34
CA PHE A 590 20.86 -5.46 7.51
C PHE A 590 19.66 -4.57 7.19
N GLN A 591 19.57 -4.07 5.95
CA GLN A 591 18.44 -3.24 5.49
C GLN A 591 17.36 -4.01 4.69
N ILE A 592 17.50 -5.33 4.55
CA ILE A 592 16.42 -6.22 4.08
C ILE A 592 15.71 -6.72 5.34
N PHE A 593 14.52 -6.19 5.60
CA PHE A 593 13.73 -6.52 6.78
C PHE A 593 12.72 -7.63 6.49
N VAL A 594 12.67 -8.65 7.35
CA VAL A 594 11.77 -9.79 7.26
C VAL A 594 11.04 -9.96 8.61
N PRO A 595 9.70 -10.04 8.64
CA PRO A 595 8.96 -10.31 9.86
C PRO A 595 9.26 -11.73 10.35
N ARG A 596 9.42 -11.89 11.65
CA ARG A 596 9.63 -13.18 12.32
C ARG A 596 8.69 -13.31 13.49
N ASN A 597 7.80 -14.30 13.46
CA ASN A 597 7.00 -14.67 14.63
C ASN A 597 7.93 -15.32 15.67
N VAL A 598 7.85 -14.85 16.92
CA VAL A 598 8.69 -15.28 18.04
C VAL A 598 7.91 -16.11 19.06
N GLY A 599 6.59 -16.19 18.92
CA GLY A 599 5.71 -16.96 19.80
C GLY A 599 4.51 -16.15 20.29
N ARG A 600 3.79 -16.71 21.27
CA ARG A 600 2.57 -16.12 21.85
C ARG A 600 2.77 -15.70 23.31
N VAL A 601 2.11 -14.61 23.70
CA VAL A 601 2.03 -14.14 25.10
C VAL A 601 0.60 -13.74 25.45
N THR A 602 0.13 -14.10 26.65
CA THR A 602 -1.13 -13.58 27.21
C THR A 602 -0.85 -12.37 28.09
N LEU A 603 -1.48 -11.23 27.81
CA LEU A 603 -1.26 -9.97 28.54
C LEU A 603 -2.57 -9.44 29.16
N PRO A 604 -2.54 -9.04 30.45
CA PRO A 604 -3.66 -8.35 31.08
C PRO A 604 -3.72 -6.87 30.65
N ALA A 605 -4.87 -6.23 30.90
CA ALA A 605 -5.03 -4.79 30.70
C ALA A 605 -4.15 -3.98 31.66
N GLY A 606 -3.72 -2.81 31.21
CA GLY A 606 -2.77 -1.94 31.91
C GLY A 606 -1.47 -1.75 31.12
N THR A 607 -0.51 -1.07 31.75
CA THR A 607 0.82 -0.84 31.17
C THR A 607 1.66 -2.12 31.20
N GLN A 608 2.33 -2.40 30.08
CA GLN A 608 3.21 -3.53 29.84
C GLN A 608 4.56 -3.02 29.32
N THR A 609 5.61 -3.81 29.52
CA THR A 609 6.94 -3.58 28.94
C THR A 609 7.31 -4.79 28.09
N LEU A 610 7.83 -4.57 26.88
CA LEU A 610 8.47 -5.61 26.07
C LEU A 610 9.94 -5.24 25.89
N ALA A 611 10.84 -6.18 26.16
CA ALA A 611 12.28 -6.01 25.99
C ALA A 611 12.89 -7.07 25.05
N LEU A 612 13.91 -6.67 24.30
CA LEU A 612 14.74 -7.56 23.48
C LEU A 612 16.17 -7.59 24.05
N LYS A 613 16.56 -8.72 24.63
CA LYS A 613 17.83 -8.88 25.37
C LYS A 613 18.68 -10.00 24.74
N PRO A 614 19.80 -9.69 24.07
CA PRO A 614 20.68 -10.72 23.52
C PRO A 614 21.20 -11.65 24.62
N GLN A 615 21.32 -12.94 24.30
CA GLN A 615 21.92 -13.96 25.17
C GLN A 615 23.26 -14.44 24.59
N ARG A 616 23.38 -14.50 23.26
CA ARG A 616 24.61 -14.85 22.55
C ARG A 616 24.67 -14.13 21.20
N LYS A 617 25.77 -13.44 20.91
CA LYS A 617 26.01 -12.87 19.57
C LYS A 617 26.83 -13.86 18.73
N GLN A 618 26.40 -14.17 17.52
CA GLN A 618 27.08 -15.12 16.63
C GLN A 618 28.26 -14.49 15.88
N ALA A 619 28.16 -13.22 15.49
CA ALA A 619 29.07 -12.59 14.54
C ALA A 619 29.37 -11.11 14.90
N GLY A 620 29.45 -10.23 13.91
CA GLY A 620 29.77 -8.80 14.09
C GLY A 620 28.70 -8.07 14.88
N ALA A 621 27.43 -8.22 14.50
CA ALA A 621 26.27 -7.63 15.18
C ALA A 621 25.22 -8.71 15.55
N VAL A 622 24.28 -8.35 16.43
CA VAL A 622 23.13 -9.20 16.80
C VAL A 622 22.10 -9.20 15.65
N MET A 623 21.46 -8.06 15.41
CA MET A 623 20.52 -7.79 14.31
C MET A 623 20.26 -6.28 14.19
N ASP A 624 19.65 -5.86 13.08
CA ASP A 624 18.91 -4.59 13.00
C ASP A 624 17.42 -4.90 13.27
N VAL A 625 16.71 -4.11 14.09
CA VAL A 625 15.25 -4.25 14.31
C VAL A 625 14.55 -2.99 13.80
N ARG A 626 13.43 -3.11 13.07
CA ARG A 626 12.62 -1.95 12.61
C ARG A 626 11.38 -1.73 13.46
N GLN A 627 10.67 -2.80 13.84
CA GLN A 627 9.56 -2.75 14.80
C GLN A 627 9.35 -4.13 15.45
N VAL A 628 8.63 -4.14 16.57
CA VAL A 628 7.96 -5.34 17.11
C VAL A 628 6.45 -5.10 17.04
N LYS A 629 5.66 -6.08 16.60
CA LYS A 629 4.20 -6.01 16.56
C LYS A 629 3.61 -7.08 17.47
N LEU A 630 2.66 -6.71 18.32
CA LEU A 630 1.80 -7.64 19.03
C LEU A 630 0.48 -7.73 18.25
N ILE A 631 0.20 -8.90 17.69
CA ILE A 631 -0.99 -9.18 16.87
C ILE A 631 -1.98 -9.95 17.74
N PRO A 632 -3.22 -9.47 17.97
CA PRO A 632 -4.16 -10.17 18.82
C PRO A 632 -4.56 -11.50 18.18
N VAL A 633 -4.35 -12.59 18.92
CA VAL A 633 -4.89 -13.91 18.58
C VAL A 633 -6.37 -13.89 18.92
N ALA A 634 -7.22 -13.79 17.89
CA ALA A 634 -8.67 -13.75 18.05
C ALA A 634 -9.17 -14.98 18.85
N SER A 635 -9.63 -14.75 20.09
CA SER A 635 -10.12 -15.78 21.00
C SER A 635 -11.58 -16.13 20.73
N THR A 636 -11.87 -16.58 19.50
CA THR A 636 -13.24 -16.75 18.97
C THR A 636 -13.24 -17.71 17.77
N PRO A 637 -14.29 -18.51 17.52
CA PRO A 637 -15.06 -19.34 18.45
C PRO A 637 -15.04 -20.83 18.00
N ALA A 638 -13.98 -21.30 17.33
CA ALA A 638 -13.94 -22.61 16.65
C ALA A 638 -14.35 -23.82 17.52
N ALA A 639 -14.05 -23.80 18.83
CA ALA A 639 -14.59 -24.74 19.83
C ALA A 639 -16.08 -25.01 19.65
N LYS A 640 -16.85 -23.92 19.51
CA LYS A 640 -18.31 -23.94 19.46
C LYS A 640 -18.82 -24.24 18.05
N SER A 641 -18.21 -23.68 17.01
CA SER A 641 -18.59 -23.97 15.62
C SER A 641 -18.50 -25.47 15.28
N LEU A 642 -17.54 -26.21 15.84
CA LEU A 642 -17.39 -27.66 15.61
C LEU A 642 -18.31 -28.53 16.47
N LEU A 643 -18.63 -28.12 17.70
CA LEU A 643 -19.49 -28.88 18.62
C LEU A 643 -21.00 -28.62 18.40
N ASP A 644 -21.38 -27.44 17.91
CA ASP A 644 -22.78 -27.09 17.56
C ASP A 644 -23.23 -27.69 16.21
N ALA A 645 -22.30 -28.20 15.39
CA ALA A 645 -22.61 -28.74 14.06
C ALA A 645 -23.25 -30.15 14.14
N LYS A 646 -24.22 -30.44 13.27
CA LYS A 646 -24.82 -31.78 13.13
C LYS A 646 -24.03 -32.64 12.15
N ARG A 647 -23.38 -32.02 11.15
CA ARG A 647 -22.49 -32.67 10.19
C ARG A 647 -21.28 -31.79 9.87
N VAL A 648 -20.10 -32.39 9.98
CA VAL A 648 -18.80 -31.78 9.69
C VAL A 648 -18.17 -32.51 8.51
N VAL A 649 -17.97 -31.80 7.41
CA VAL A 649 -17.32 -32.33 6.20
C VAL A 649 -15.88 -31.86 6.13
N PHE A 650 -14.95 -32.80 6.00
CA PHE A 650 -13.53 -32.50 5.85
C PHE A 650 -13.17 -32.48 4.36
N LEU A 651 -12.52 -31.40 3.92
CA LEU A 651 -12.08 -31.19 2.55
C LEU A 651 -10.58 -30.91 2.53
N GLY A 652 -9.89 -31.49 1.55
CA GLY A 652 -8.46 -31.34 1.38
C GLY A 652 -7.91 -32.39 0.42
N ASP A 653 -6.58 -32.43 0.36
CA ASP A 653 -5.82 -33.30 -0.54
C ASP A 653 -5.61 -34.74 0.00
N SER A 654 -4.50 -35.38 -0.36
CA SER A 654 -4.11 -36.72 0.08
C SER A 654 -3.84 -36.82 1.58
N ILE A 655 -3.45 -35.73 2.24
CA ILE A 655 -3.23 -35.70 3.69
C ILE A 655 -4.57 -35.67 4.44
N THR A 656 -5.60 -35.01 3.88
CA THR A 656 -6.97 -35.14 4.39
C THR A 656 -7.52 -36.53 4.10
N TYR A 657 -7.36 -37.06 2.87
CA TYR A 657 -7.82 -38.42 2.53
C TYR A 657 -7.13 -39.54 3.34
N ALA A 658 -5.88 -39.38 3.79
CA ALA A 658 -5.26 -40.30 4.75
C ALA A 658 -6.06 -40.32 6.06
N GLY A 659 -6.33 -39.13 6.61
CA GLY A 659 -7.42 -38.92 7.58
C GLY A 659 -7.14 -39.27 9.03
N GLU A 660 -5.96 -39.78 9.40
CA GLU A 660 -5.62 -40.06 10.82
C GLU A 660 -5.82 -38.82 11.71
N TRP A 661 -5.59 -37.61 11.18
CA TRP A 661 -5.85 -36.37 11.92
C TRP A 661 -7.35 -36.11 12.17
N VAL A 662 -8.22 -36.50 11.23
CA VAL A 662 -9.68 -36.45 11.39
C VAL A 662 -10.13 -37.52 12.40
N GLU A 663 -9.55 -38.72 12.34
CA GLU A 663 -9.79 -39.81 13.30
C GLU A 663 -9.45 -39.37 14.74
N PHE A 664 -8.32 -38.67 14.95
CA PHE A 664 -7.96 -38.13 16.27
C PHE A 664 -8.93 -37.03 16.76
N VAL A 665 -9.38 -36.13 15.87
CA VAL A 665 -10.34 -35.07 16.24
C VAL A 665 -11.72 -35.66 16.56
N GLU A 666 -12.23 -36.60 15.75
CA GLU A 666 -13.48 -37.30 16.06
C GLU A 666 -13.35 -38.08 17.38
N ALA A 667 -12.27 -38.84 17.57
CA ALA A 667 -12.06 -39.63 18.77
C ALA A 667 -12.02 -38.76 20.05
N TYR A 668 -11.35 -37.60 20.02
CA TYR A 668 -11.40 -36.63 21.12
C TYR A 668 -12.82 -36.13 21.38
N VAL A 669 -13.56 -35.74 20.34
CA VAL A 669 -14.94 -35.26 20.50
C VAL A 669 -15.84 -36.35 21.09
N ARG A 670 -15.73 -37.60 20.63
CA ARG A 670 -16.50 -38.73 21.18
C ARG A 670 -16.15 -39.01 22.65
N MET A 671 -14.89 -38.91 23.05
CA MET A 671 -14.45 -39.13 24.44
C MET A 671 -14.83 -37.96 25.38
N LYS A 672 -14.67 -36.71 24.93
CA LYS A 672 -14.79 -35.52 25.79
C LYS A 672 -16.20 -34.94 25.82
N PHE A 673 -16.95 -35.07 24.73
CA PHE A 673 -18.26 -34.46 24.54
C PHE A 673 -19.29 -35.50 24.04
N PRO A 674 -19.59 -36.59 24.78
CA PRO A 674 -20.47 -37.67 24.32
C PRO A 674 -21.92 -37.25 23.99
N GLU A 675 -22.35 -36.09 24.49
CA GLU A 675 -23.66 -35.50 24.16
C GLU A 675 -23.62 -34.66 22.87
N ALA A 676 -22.44 -34.19 22.43
CA ALA A 676 -22.24 -33.58 21.13
C ALA A 676 -22.07 -34.71 20.08
N ARG A 677 -22.90 -34.69 19.04
CA ARG A 677 -22.93 -35.76 18.02
C ARG A 677 -22.88 -35.19 16.59
N PRO A 678 -21.79 -34.50 16.20
CA PRO A 678 -21.57 -34.19 14.80
C PRO A 678 -21.31 -35.48 14.02
N ASP A 679 -21.88 -35.58 12.82
CA ASP A 679 -21.53 -36.60 11.84
C ASP A 679 -20.25 -36.17 11.09
N PHE A 680 -19.13 -36.82 11.40
CA PHE A 680 -17.84 -36.56 10.77
C PHE A 680 -17.75 -37.33 9.44
N LEU A 681 -17.63 -36.60 8.33
CA LEU A 681 -17.44 -37.17 6.99
C LEU A 681 -16.14 -36.66 6.38
N ASP A 682 -15.14 -37.55 6.29
CA ASP A 682 -13.93 -37.27 5.51
C ASP A 682 -14.20 -37.41 4.00
N LEU A 683 -14.10 -36.29 3.29
CA LEU A 683 -14.21 -36.20 1.84
C LEU A 683 -12.94 -35.62 1.20
N GLY A 684 -11.76 -35.79 1.82
CA GLY A 684 -10.48 -35.48 1.18
C GLY A 684 -10.28 -36.27 -0.12
N LEU A 685 -9.56 -35.70 -1.10
CA LEU A 685 -9.32 -36.33 -2.40
C LEU A 685 -7.83 -36.22 -2.79
N PRO A 686 -7.10 -37.33 -2.99
CA PRO A 686 -5.67 -37.26 -3.28
C PRO A 686 -5.35 -36.49 -4.57
N SER A 687 -4.22 -35.78 -4.58
CA SER A 687 -3.81 -34.84 -5.62
C SER A 687 -4.66 -33.58 -5.82
N GLU A 688 -5.80 -33.39 -5.12
CA GLU A 688 -6.75 -32.29 -5.36
C GLU A 688 -6.18 -30.90 -5.02
N THR A 689 -6.65 -29.89 -5.75
CA THR A 689 -6.33 -28.46 -5.62
C THR A 689 -7.63 -27.62 -5.53
N VAL A 690 -7.55 -26.42 -4.95
CA VAL A 690 -8.55 -25.34 -5.10
C VAL A 690 -8.12 -24.28 -6.12
N SER A 691 -6.82 -24.20 -6.45
CA SER A 691 -6.27 -23.26 -7.43
C SER A 691 -6.61 -23.58 -8.89
N GLY A 692 -7.04 -24.81 -9.19
CA GLY A 692 -7.23 -25.31 -10.56
C GLY A 692 -5.93 -25.49 -11.36
N LEU A 693 -4.78 -25.57 -10.67
CA LEU A 693 -3.46 -25.79 -11.29
C LEU A 693 -3.07 -27.27 -11.32
N SER A 694 -2.26 -27.63 -12.31
CA SER A 694 -1.60 -28.93 -12.42
C SER A 694 -0.22 -28.72 -13.06
N GLU A 695 0.78 -29.47 -12.62
CA GLU A 695 2.07 -29.57 -13.27
C GLU A 695 1.98 -30.41 -14.56
N ASP A 696 2.84 -30.07 -15.53
CA ASP A 696 3.02 -30.85 -16.75
C ASP A 696 3.49 -32.26 -16.40
N GLY A 697 2.80 -33.28 -16.90
CA GLY A 697 3.13 -34.67 -16.60
C GLY A 697 2.74 -35.14 -15.18
N HIS A 698 1.80 -34.47 -14.48
CA HIS A 698 1.29 -34.97 -13.20
C HIS A 698 0.90 -36.46 -13.27
N ALA A 699 1.25 -37.22 -12.23
CA ALA A 699 1.09 -38.68 -12.16
C ALA A 699 1.68 -39.42 -13.39
N GLY A 700 2.79 -38.95 -13.95
CA GLY A 700 3.43 -39.53 -15.14
C GLY A 700 2.68 -39.22 -16.44
N GLY A 701 1.86 -38.16 -16.46
CA GLY A 701 0.95 -37.81 -17.55
C GLY A 701 -0.39 -38.53 -17.51
N ALA A 702 -0.69 -39.30 -16.46
CA ALA A 702 -1.91 -40.10 -16.38
C ALA A 702 -3.20 -39.27 -16.22
N PHE A 703 -3.14 -38.13 -15.52
CA PHE A 703 -4.25 -37.17 -15.37
C PHE A 703 -3.75 -35.82 -14.85
N PRO A 704 -4.41 -34.69 -15.19
CA PRO A 704 -4.20 -33.43 -14.49
C PRO A 704 -4.82 -33.48 -13.08
N ARG A 705 -4.33 -32.67 -12.15
CA ARG A 705 -4.88 -32.58 -10.80
C ARG A 705 -6.39 -32.28 -10.80
N PRO A 706 -7.20 -32.96 -9.98
CA PRO A 706 -8.61 -32.61 -9.83
C PRO A 706 -8.77 -31.26 -9.11
N ASP A 707 -9.72 -30.44 -9.54
CA ASP A 707 -10.13 -29.20 -8.88
C ASP A 707 -11.35 -29.47 -8.00
N LEU A 708 -11.28 -29.11 -6.72
CA LEU A 708 -12.39 -29.19 -5.78
C LEU A 708 -13.67 -28.54 -6.34
N HIS A 709 -13.56 -27.43 -7.06
CA HIS A 709 -14.72 -26.67 -7.54
C HIS A 709 -15.56 -27.42 -8.58
N GLU A 710 -15.02 -28.46 -9.21
CA GLU A 710 -15.74 -29.44 -10.03
C GLU A 710 -16.79 -30.17 -9.17
N ARG A 711 -16.35 -30.80 -8.07
CA ARG A 711 -17.22 -31.62 -7.20
C ARG A 711 -17.94 -30.85 -6.09
N LEU A 712 -17.48 -29.66 -5.72
CA LEU A 712 -17.96 -28.90 -4.54
C LEU A 712 -19.47 -28.68 -4.52
N GLY A 713 -20.11 -28.47 -5.68
CA GLY A 713 -21.56 -28.34 -5.76
C GLY A 713 -22.28 -29.61 -5.30
N ARG A 714 -21.79 -30.78 -5.75
CA ARG A 714 -22.32 -32.09 -5.38
C ARG A 714 -21.99 -32.47 -3.94
N VAL A 715 -20.85 -32.01 -3.39
CA VAL A 715 -20.53 -32.12 -1.96
C VAL A 715 -21.59 -31.40 -1.13
N LEU A 716 -21.83 -30.11 -1.41
CA LEU A 716 -22.77 -29.28 -0.66
C LEU A 716 -24.21 -29.80 -0.76
N GLU A 717 -24.65 -30.19 -1.97
CA GLU A 717 -25.98 -30.73 -2.23
C GLU A 717 -26.25 -32.07 -1.52
N LYS A 718 -25.29 -33.01 -1.59
CA LYS A 718 -25.49 -34.40 -1.12
C LYS A 718 -25.11 -34.60 0.34
N ALA A 719 -23.96 -34.05 0.76
CA ALA A 719 -23.51 -34.20 2.14
C ALA A 719 -24.26 -33.22 3.07
N LYS A 720 -24.62 -32.01 2.61
CA LYS A 720 -25.32 -30.99 3.41
C LYS A 720 -24.63 -30.68 4.75
N PRO A 721 -23.36 -30.23 4.76
CA PRO A 721 -22.66 -29.85 5.98
C PRO A 721 -23.27 -28.61 6.65
N ASP A 722 -23.32 -28.58 7.98
CA ASP A 722 -23.42 -27.31 8.72
C ASP A 722 -22.04 -26.63 8.80
N LEU A 723 -20.97 -27.45 8.80
CA LEU A 723 -19.58 -27.03 8.89
C LEU A 723 -18.69 -27.78 7.90
N ILE A 724 -17.79 -27.04 7.25
CA ILE A 724 -16.66 -27.58 6.49
C ILE A 724 -15.36 -27.24 7.20
N VAL A 725 -14.45 -28.22 7.28
CA VAL A 725 -13.06 -28.04 7.70
C VAL A 725 -12.17 -28.26 6.48
N ALA A 726 -11.52 -27.20 5.99
CA ALA A 726 -10.82 -27.19 4.70
C ALA A 726 -9.31 -27.01 4.86
N CYS A 727 -8.52 -28.00 4.43
CA CYS A 727 -7.06 -27.99 4.46
C CYS A 727 -6.52 -28.12 3.02
N TYR A 728 -6.01 -27.02 2.46
CA TYR A 728 -5.46 -26.95 1.09
C TYR A 728 -4.20 -26.06 1.06
N GLY A 729 -3.41 -26.18 0.00
CA GLY A 729 -2.16 -25.45 -0.22
C GLY A 729 -1.03 -26.34 -0.78
N MET A 730 -0.94 -27.59 -0.30
CA MET A 730 0.13 -28.56 -0.62
C MET A 730 0.15 -29.00 -2.11
N ASN A 731 -0.94 -28.81 -2.83
CA ASN A 731 -1.02 -29.04 -4.28
C ASN A 731 -1.23 -27.74 -5.08
N ASP A 732 -1.38 -26.60 -4.40
CA ASP A 732 -1.87 -25.34 -4.99
C ASP A 732 -0.72 -24.40 -5.41
N GLY A 733 0.53 -24.84 -5.23
CA GLY A 733 1.74 -24.21 -5.77
C GLY A 733 2.64 -25.19 -6.53
N ILE A 734 2.21 -26.46 -6.67
CA ILE A 734 2.81 -27.53 -7.50
C ILE A 734 4.36 -27.60 -7.46
N TYR A 735 4.92 -27.56 -6.25
CA TYR A 735 6.35 -27.79 -5.98
C TYR A 735 7.34 -26.83 -6.65
N LEU A 736 6.89 -25.61 -6.94
CA LEU A 736 7.71 -24.50 -7.44
C LEU A 736 7.87 -23.39 -6.38
N PRO A 737 8.94 -22.57 -6.46
CA PRO A 737 9.06 -21.34 -5.69
C PRO A 737 7.85 -20.40 -5.87
N PHE A 738 7.69 -19.50 -4.90
CA PHE A 738 6.55 -18.60 -4.81
C PHE A 738 6.37 -17.72 -6.05
N ASP A 739 5.11 -17.49 -6.41
CA ASP A 739 4.70 -16.82 -7.64
C ASP A 739 3.35 -16.11 -7.43
N PRO A 740 3.23 -14.80 -7.76
CA PRO A 740 2.00 -14.06 -7.52
C PRO A 740 0.76 -14.58 -8.27
N GLU A 741 0.91 -15.12 -9.48
CA GLU A 741 -0.24 -15.59 -10.28
C GLU A 741 -0.76 -16.94 -9.78
N ARG A 742 0.14 -17.87 -9.43
CA ARG A 742 -0.23 -19.14 -8.77
C ARG A 742 -0.88 -18.87 -7.41
N PHE A 743 -0.33 -17.93 -6.65
CA PHE A 743 -0.89 -17.51 -5.37
C PHE A 743 -2.29 -16.88 -5.53
N GLN A 744 -2.49 -15.98 -6.50
CA GLN A 744 -3.80 -15.38 -6.76
C GLN A 744 -4.87 -16.43 -7.12
N LYS A 745 -4.49 -17.50 -7.84
CA LYS A 745 -5.38 -18.63 -8.12
C LYS A 745 -5.74 -19.41 -6.86
N PHE A 746 -4.77 -19.72 -5.99
CA PHE A 746 -5.04 -20.34 -4.68
C PHE A 746 -6.00 -19.47 -3.83
N GLN A 747 -5.73 -18.18 -3.70
CA GLN A 747 -6.58 -17.22 -2.97
C GLN A 747 -8.02 -17.21 -3.53
N SER A 748 -8.16 -17.14 -4.85
CA SER A 748 -9.45 -17.16 -5.55
C SER A 748 -10.22 -18.47 -5.33
N GLY A 749 -9.51 -19.61 -5.24
CA GLY A 749 -10.11 -20.91 -4.96
C GLY A 749 -10.62 -21.03 -3.52
N ILE A 750 -9.78 -20.66 -2.54
CA ILE A 750 -10.17 -20.61 -1.12
C ILE A 750 -11.38 -19.69 -0.91
N GLN A 751 -11.39 -18.49 -1.52
CA GLN A 751 -12.53 -17.57 -1.43
C GLN A 751 -13.80 -18.16 -2.06
N ARG A 752 -13.70 -18.73 -3.27
CA ARG A 752 -14.83 -19.38 -3.97
C ARG A 752 -15.38 -20.59 -3.20
N LEU A 753 -14.53 -21.31 -2.46
CA LEU A 753 -14.95 -22.36 -1.53
C LEU A 753 -15.81 -21.78 -0.40
N ARG A 754 -15.37 -20.69 0.25
CA ARG A 754 -16.16 -20.02 1.31
C ARG A 754 -17.50 -19.50 0.79
N GLU A 755 -17.48 -18.78 -0.33
CA GLU A 755 -18.69 -18.16 -0.92
C GLU A 755 -19.75 -19.22 -1.28
N ARG A 756 -19.34 -20.31 -1.96
CA ARG A 756 -20.27 -21.40 -2.31
C ARG A 756 -20.77 -22.17 -1.08
N SER A 757 -19.93 -22.34 -0.06
CA SER A 757 -20.31 -23.00 1.19
C SER A 757 -21.32 -22.17 1.99
N ALA A 758 -21.05 -20.88 2.16
CA ALA A 758 -21.95 -19.94 2.84
C ALA A 758 -23.30 -19.82 2.11
N ALA A 759 -23.30 -19.80 0.77
CA ALA A 759 -24.53 -19.83 -0.04
C ALA A 759 -25.35 -21.12 0.13
N ALA A 760 -24.71 -22.23 0.54
CA ALA A 760 -25.37 -23.48 0.91
C ALA A 760 -25.70 -23.60 2.42
N GLY A 761 -25.44 -22.54 3.20
CA GLY A 761 -25.68 -22.49 4.65
C GLY A 761 -24.54 -23.07 5.52
N ALA A 762 -23.45 -23.54 4.92
CA ALA A 762 -22.33 -24.15 5.61
C ALA A 762 -21.27 -23.12 6.06
N LYS A 763 -20.85 -23.19 7.33
CA LYS A 763 -19.65 -22.49 7.80
C LYS A 763 -18.38 -23.14 7.21
N VAL A 764 -17.28 -22.39 7.16
CA VAL A 764 -15.96 -22.93 6.78
C VAL A 764 -14.89 -22.49 7.79
N ILE A 765 -14.24 -23.48 8.42
CA ILE A 765 -12.95 -23.34 9.11
C ILE A 765 -11.86 -23.71 8.11
N HIS A 766 -10.83 -22.87 7.97
CA HIS A 766 -9.62 -23.25 7.23
C HIS A 766 -8.54 -23.78 8.15
N LEU A 767 -7.80 -24.78 7.69
CA LEU A 767 -6.47 -25.09 8.18
C LEU A 767 -5.47 -24.53 7.15
N THR A 768 -4.36 -24.00 7.64
CA THR A 768 -3.17 -23.80 6.79
C THR A 768 -2.69 -25.15 6.22
N PRO A 769 -1.98 -25.17 5.08
CA PRO A 769 -1.35 -26.41 4.61
C PRO A 769 -0.35 -26.94 5.66
N PRO A 770 -0.20 -28.26 5.84
CA PRO A 770 0.83 -28.82 6.71
C PRO A 770 2.23 -28.57 6.14
N THR A 771 3.26 -28.82 6.94
CA THR A 771 4.67 -28.74 6.53
C THR A 771 4.99 -29.60 5.31
N PHE A 772 5.65 -29.01 4.32
CA PHE A 772 6.39 -29.76 3.30
C PHE A 772 7.83 -29.98 3.78
N ASP A 773 8.28 -31.23 3.81
CA ASP A 773 9.61 -31.58 4.29
C ASP A 773 10.63 -31.52 3.13
N GLU A 774 11.16 -30.33 2.86
CA GLU A 774 12.10 -30.07 1.75
C GLU A 774 13.32 -31.02 1.70
N VAL A 775 13.77 -31.51 2.86
CA VAL A 775 14.93 -32.43 2.99
C VAL A 775 14.62 -33.83 2.44
N LYS A 776 13.33 -34.21 2.37
CA LYS A 776 12.87 -35.48 1.78
C LYS A 776 12.20 -35.29 0.43
N GLY A 777 11.47 -34.19 0.23
CA GLY A 777 10.72 -33.92 -0.98
C GLY A 777 11.52 -33.39 -2.17
N GLY A 778 12.75 -32.88 -1.96
CA GLY A 778 13.65 -32.52 -3.06
C GLY A 778 13.28 -31.27 -3.88
N HIS A 779 12.25 -30.53 -3.46
CA HIS A 779 11.80 -29.27 -4.09
C HIS A 779 12.14 -28.04 -3.21
N PRO A 780 13.38 -27.53 -3.26
CA PRO A 780 13.83 -26.45 -2.40
C PRO A 780 13.11 -25.13 -2.73
N GLY A 781 12.66 -24.42 -1.70
CA GLY A 781 11.88 -23.20 -1.81
C GLY A 781 10.36 -23.41 -1.88
N TYR A 782 9.86 -24.66 -1.94
CA TYR A 782 8.43 -24.90 -1.87
C TYR A 782 7.85 -24.69 -0.46
N GLY A 783 8.66 -24.89 0.58
CA GLY A 783 8.30 -24.50 1.96
C GLY A 783 7.98 -23.00 2.05
N GLN A 784 8.74 -22.15 1.35
CA GLN A 784 8.50 -20.70 1.31
C GLN A 784 7.19 -20.35 0.57
N THR A 785 6.78 -21.15 -0.42
CA THR A 785 5.45 -21.01 -1.05
C THR A 785 4.34 -21.32 -0.05
N LEU A 786 4.49 -22.37 0.76
CA LEU A 786 3.53 -22.73 1.80
C LEU A 786 3.53 -21.75 3.00
N ASP A 787 4.67 -21.17 3.36
CA ASP A 787 4.76 -20.06 4.32
C ASP A 787 3.85 -18.90 3.85
N ARG A 788 3.98 -18.45 2.60
CA ARG A 788 3.13 -17.36 2.04
C ARG A 788 1.65 -17.71 1.98
N TYR A 789 1.32 -18.95 1.63
CA TYR A 789 -0.06 -19.42 1.58
C TYR A 789 -0.67 -19.45 3.00
N SER A 790 0.14 -19.81 4.00
CA SER A 790 -0.24 -19.81 5.42
C SER A 790 -0.36 -18.41 6.00
N GLU A 791 0.61 -17.52 5.77
CA GLU A 791 0.57 -16.10 6.16
C GLU A 791 -0.72 -15.42 5.70
N TRP A 792 -1.14 -15.63 4.45
CA TRP A 792 -2.37 -15.04 3.92
C TRP A 792 -3.65 -15.67 4.50
N LEU A 793 -3.69 -17.00 4.68
CA LEU A 793 -4.81 -17.64 5.37
C LEU A 793 -4.97 -17.08 6.80
N LEU A 794 -3.86 -16.97 7.54
CA LEU A 794 -3.85 -16.46 8.90
C LEU A 794 -4.23 -14.98 8.98
N SER A 795 -3.85 -14.16 8.00
CA SER A 795 -4.28 -12.76 7.95
C SER A 795 -5.79 -12.60 7.73
N GLN A 796 -6.48 -13.58 7.13
CA GLN A 796 -7.95 -13.53 7.01
C GLN A 796 -8.70 -13.60 8.35
N ARG A 797 -8.02 -13.89 9.47
CA ARG A 797 -8.59 -13.72 10.81
C ARG A 797 -9.05 -12.27 11.07
N THR A 798 -8.37 -11.25 10.52
CA THR A 798 -8.82 -9.84 10.63
C THR A 798 -10.13 -9.59 9.87
N ASN A 799 -10.40 -10.41 8.84
CA ASN A 799 -11.61 -10.40 8.04
C ASN A 799 -12.70 -11.34 8.63
N GLY A 800 -12.54 -11.77 9.89
CA GLY A 800 -13.50 -12.60 10.62
C GLY A 800 -13.54 -14.08 10.20
N TRP A 801 -12.51 -14.59 9.51
CA TRP A 801 -12.47 -16.00 9.12
C TRP A 801 -11.97 -16.88 10.29
N GLU A 802 -12.65 -18.00 10.53
CA GLU A 802 -12.15 -19.06 11.42
C GLU A 802 -10.99 -19.80 10.71
N VAL A 803 -9.76 -19.64 11.20
CA VAL A 803 -8.53 -20.21 10.60
C VAL A 803 -7.61 -20.80 11.68
N VAL A 804 -7.33 -22.09 11.58
CA VAL A 804 -6.39 -22.84 12.43
C VAL A 804 -5.00 -22.82 11.80
N ASP A 805 -4.00 -22.51 12.62
CA ASP A 805 -2.59 -22.60 12.23
C ASP A 805 -2.06 -23.99 12.54
N THR A 806 -1.67 -24.71 11.49
CA THR A 806 -0.99 -26.01 11.52
C THR A 806 0.44 -25.89 10.97
N HIS A 807 0.68 -24.96 10.04
CA HIS A 807 1.91 -24.87 9.27
C HIS A 807 3.11 -24.50 10.13
N PHE A 808 3.04 -23.37 10.83
CA PHE A 808 4.16 -22.88 11.62
C PHE A 808 4.43 -23.75 12.86
N PRO A 809 3.43 -24.28 13.59
CA PRO A 809 3.64 -25.28 14.64
C PRO A 809 4.31 -26.57 14.15
N MET A 810 4.01 -27.05 12.94
CA MET A 810 4.67 -28.23 12.37
C MET A 810 6.08 -27.91 11.87
N ASN A 811 6.31 -26.75 11.24
CA ASN A 811 7.63 -26.27 10.82
C ASN A 811 8.56 -26.12 12.04
N GLN A 812 8.06 -25.53 13.14
CA GLN A 812 8.78 -25.43 14.40
C GLN A 812 9.14 -26.82 14.96
N PHE A 813 8.17 -27.73 15.07
CA PHE A 813 8.41 -29.07 15.59
C PHE A 813 9.44 -29.85 14.76
N LEU A 814 9.34 -29.80 13.43
CA LEU A 814 10.30 -30.43 12.52
C LEU A 814 11.71 -29.87 12.71
N ALA A 815 11.85 -28.55 12.86
CA ALA A 815 13.13 -27.89 13.12
C ALA A 815 13.70 -28.26 14.51
N GLU A 816 12.86 -28.34 15.53
CA GLU A 816 13.26 -28.72 16.90
C GLU A 816 13.75 -30.16 16.97
N GLN A 817 13.02 -31.12 16.39
CA GLN A 817 13.48 -32.52 16.29
C GLN A 817 14.79 -32.63 15.50
N ARG A 818 14.96 -31.82 14.44
CA ARG A 818 16.20 -31.80 13.63
C ARG A 818 17.42 -31.24 14.33
N ARG A 819 17.27 -30.47 15.42
CA ARG A 819 18.40 -30.11 16.30
C ARG A 819 18.98 -31.32 17.04
N VAL A 820 18.18 -32.36 17.27
CA VAL A 820 18.58 -33.59 17.96
C VAL A 820 18.94 -34.70 16.97
N ASN A 821 18.12 -34.89 15.94
CA ASN A 821 18.32 -35.87 14.87
C ASN A 821 18.12 -35.21 13.50
N PRO A 822 19.20 -34.80 12.80
CA PRO A 822 19.11 -34.17 11.47
C PRO A 822 18.42 -35.03 10.39
N GLN A 823 18.30 -36.35 10.59
CA GLN A 823 17.60 -37.25 9.66
C GLN A 823 16.11 -37.46 9.99
N PHE A 824 15.61 -36.92 11.11
CA PHE A 824 14.20 -36.92 11.45
C PHE A 824 13.37 -36.28 10.34
N ALA A 825 12.19 -36.83 10.06
CA ALA A 825 11.27 -36.36 9.03
C ALA A 825 9.82 -36.61 9.46
N LEU A 826 8.93 -35.66 9.16
CA LEU A 826 7.49 -35.86 9.34
C LEU A 826 6.87 -36.54 8.12
N ALA A 827 7.40 -36.31 6.92
CA ALA A 827 6.94 -36.93 5.67
C ALA A 827 8.09 -37.68 4.99
N GLY A 828 7.87 -38.94 4.61
CA GLY A 828 8.91 -39.79 4.03
C GLY A 828 9.32 -39.39 2.61
N ASP A 829 8.39 -38.79 1.87
CA ASP A 829 8.51 -38.31 0.49
C ASP A 829 8.42 -36.77 0.39
N GLY A 830 8.51 -36.07 1.52
CA GLY A 830 8.30 -34.63 1.61
C GLY A 830 6.85 -34.17 1.80
N VAL A 831 5.86 -34.98 1.40
CA VAL A 831 4.45 -34.58 1.31
C VAL A 831 3.56 -35.32 2.30
N HIS A 832 3.57 -36.66 2.26
CA HIS A 832 2.66 -37.47 3.05
C HIS A 832 3.20 -37.65 4.47
N VAL A 833 2.63 -36.89 5.39
CA VAL A 833 3.01 -36.94 6.80
C VAL A 833 2.65 -38.28 7.45
N ASN A 834 3.49 -38.72 8.36
CA ASN A 834 3.26 -39.89 9.19
C ASN A 834 2.25 -39.60 10.33
N THR A 835 1.91 -40.62 11.12
CA THR A 835 1.03 -40.52 12.29
C THR A 835 1.39 -39.41 13.27
N GLN A 836 2.68 -39.07 13.43
CA GLN A 836 3.10 -37.95 14.27
C GLN A 836 2.77 -36.59 13.62
N GLY A 837 2.95 -36.44 12.31
CA GLY A 837 2.50 -35.24 11.59
C GLY A 837 0.97 -35.11 11.56
N HIS A 838 0.23 -36.21 11.39
CA HIS A 838 -1.22 -36.23 11.55
C HIS A 838 -1.66 -35.85 12.98
N TRP A 839 -0.95 -36.33 14.00
CA TRP A 839 -1.18 -35.91 15.37
C TRP A 839 -0.95 -34.40 15.54
N LEU A 840 0.11 -33.82 14.97
CA LEU A 840 0.35 -32.37 15.04
C LEU A 840 -0.79 -31.55 14.40
N ILE A 841 -1.30 -31.97 13.24
CA ILE A 841 -2.48 -31.34 12.59
C ILE A 841 -3.68 -31.40 13.55
N ALA A 842 -4.00 -32.58 14.07
CA ALA A 842 -5.12 -32.76 15.01
C ALA A 842 -4.93 -31.90 16.27
N ARG A 843 -3.74 -31.89 16.87
CA ARG A 843 -3.39 -31.18 18.10
C ARG A 843 -3.69 -29.68 18.02
N GLU A 844 -3.39 -29.02 16.90
CA GLU A 844 -3.70 -27.60 16.73
C GLU A 844 -5.21 -27.34 16.58
N VAL A 845 -5.98 -28.29 16.00
CA VAL A 845 -7.46 -28.26 16.06
C VAL A 845 -7.95 -28.50 17.49
N LEU A 846 -7.39 -29.46 18.23
CA LEU A 846 -7.78 -29.77 19.61
C LEU A 846 -7.54 -28.60 20.58
N LYS A 847 -6.48 -27.80 20.38
CA LYS A 847 -6.30 -26.53 21.11
C LYS A 847 -7.47 -25.57 20.90
N GLN A 848 -8.00 -25.49 19.67
CA GLN A 848 -9.19 -24.68 19.38
C GLN A 848 -10.47 -25.26 19.99
N LEU A 849 -10.50 -26.55 20.35
CA LEU A 849 -11.58 -27.20 21.10
C LEU A 849 -11.42 -27.11 22.63
N GLY A 850 -10.41 -26.40 23.14
CA GLY A 850 -10.12 -26.32 24.58
C GLY A 850 -9.64 -27.63 25.19
N ALA A 851 -8.90 -28.45 24.44
CA ALA A 851 -8.18 -29.59 25.00
C ALA A 851 -7.10 -29.13 25.98
N SER A 852 -6.88 -29.91 27.03
CA SER A 852 -6.00 -29.59 28.15
C SER A 852 -4.50 -29.64 27.78
N ASP A 853 -3.67 -29.00 28.61
CA ASP A 853 -2.24 -28.81 28.33
C ASP A 853 -1.46 -30.14 28.22
N ASP A 854 -1.90 -31.19 28.92
CA ASP A 854 -1.35 -32.55 28.83
C ASP A 854 -1.55 -33.17 27.44
N ILE A 855 -2.75 -33.01 26.87
CA ILE A 855 -3.07 -33.46 25.51
C ILE A 855 -2.38 -32.54 24.48
N THR A 856 -2.41 -31.22 24.69
CA THR A 856 -1.97 -30.25 23.66
C THR A 856 -0.48 -29.94 23.65
N SER A 857 0.28 -30.39 24.67
CA SER A 857 1.75 -30.43 24.66
C SER A 857 2.34 -31.77 24.21
N ALA A 858 1.54 -32.85 24.15
CA ALA A 858 2.03 -34.18 23.79
C ALA A 858 2.61 -34.22 22.36
N ALA A 859 3.73 -34.93 22.22
CA ALA A 859 4.42 -35.13 20.94
C ALA A 859 3.77 -36.20 20.05
N SER A 860 2.82 -36.97 20.57
CA SER A 860 2.22 -38.14 19.94
C SER A 860 0.84 -38.45 20.59
N PRO A 861 -0.05 -39.23 19.96
CA PRO A 861 -1.47 -39.32 20.33
C PRO A 861 -1.76 -40.14 21.60
N GLU A 862 -0.77 -40.71 22.28
CA GLU A 862 -0.97 -41.55 23.48
C GLU A 862 -1.60 -40.77 24.64
N ALA A 863 -1.37 -39.45 24.74
CA ALA A 863 -2.06 -38.60 25.72
C ALA A 863 -3.56 -38.49 25.44
N LEU A 864 -3.96 -38.35 24.16
CA LEU A 864 -5.37 -38.43 23.75
C LEU A 864 -5.95 -39.82 24.07
N ILE A 865 -5.24 -40.89 23.70
CA ILE A 865 -5.70 -42.27 23.93
C ILE A 865 -5.83 -42.59 25.43
N GLY A 866 -4.91 -42.09 26.25
CA GLY A 866 -4.92 -42.25 27.72
C GLY A 866 -5.95 -41.37 28.43
N SER A 867 -6.49 -40.34 27.78
CA SER A 867 -7.47 -39.42 28.39
C SER A 867 -8.85 -40.06 28.67
N HIS A 868 -9.09 -41.29 28.19
CA HIS A 868 -10.31 -42.05 28.47
C HIS A 868 -10.02 -43.55 28.70
N PRO A 869 -10.63 -44.23 29.69
CA PRO A 869 -10.34 -45.64 30.01
C PRO A 869 -10.55 -46.65 28.86
N ARG A 870 -11.31 -46.28 27.82
CA ARG A 870 -11.52 -47.08 26.59
C ARG A 870 -11.02 -46.38 25.32
N GLY A 871 -10.12 -45.39 25.44
CA GLY A 871 -9.72 -44.51 24.34
C GLY A 871 -9.18 -45.23 23.11
N ALA A 872 -8.38 -46.29 23.28
CA ALA A 872 -7.85 -47.10 22.17
C ALA A 872 -8.95 -47.87 21.42
N GLU A 873 -10.01 -48.30 22.11
CA GLU A 873 -11.14 -49.03 21.54
C GLU A 873 -12.09 -48.07 20.78
N ILE A 874 -12.28 -46.86 21.33
CA ILE A 874 -13.01 -45.77 20.68
C ILE A 874 -12.29 -45.34 19.38
N LEU A 875 -10.98 -45.09 19.44
CA LEU A 875 -10.19 -44.73 18.26
C LEU A 875 -10.26 -45.81 17.17
N LYS A 876 -10.19 -47.08 17.56
CA LYS A 876 -10.34 -48.23 16.64
C LYS A 876 -11.71 -48.26 15.96
N LEU A 877 -12.79 -47.98 16.67
CA LEU A 877 -14.14 -47.91 16.09
C LEU A 877 -14.31 -46.68 15.18
N VAL A 878 -13.77 -45.51 15.56
CA VAL A 878 -13.71 -44.32 14.70
C VAL A 878 -12.95 -44.63 13.39
N GLN A 879 -11.81 -45.31 13.49
CA GLN A 879 -11.03 -45.80 12.34
C GLN A 879 -11.83 -46.73 11.43
N GLN A 880 -12.60 -47.66 12.00
CA GLN A 880 -13.47 -48.54 11.23
C GLN A 880 -14.61 -47.75 10.54
N ARG A 881 -15.25 -46.81 11.24
CA ARG A 881 -16.29 -45.92 10.73
C ARG A 881 -15.81 -45.08 9.55
N GLN A 882 -14.67 -44.40 9.69
CA GLN A 882 -14.13 -43.52 8.65
C GLN A 882 -13.70 -44.32 7.40
N ARG A 883 -12.99 -45.45 7.56
CA ARG A 883 -12.57 -46.31 6.44
C ARG A 883 -13.76 -46.91 5.68
N LEU A 884 -14.84 -47.25 6.38
CA LEU A 884 -16.08 -47.76 5.80
C LEU A 884 -16.82 -46.70 4.96
N LEU A 885 -16.81 -45.43 5.40
CA LEU A 885 -17.58 -44.35 4.80
C LEU A 885 -16.86 -43.62 3.66
N LYS A 886 -15.54 -43.42 3.76
CA LYS A 886 -14.74 -42.51 2.91
C LYS A 886 -14.93 -42.75 1.40
N ASP A 887 -14.56 -43.92 0.90
CA ASP A 887 -14.64 -44.24 -0.53
C ASP A 887 -16.08 -44.29 -1.05
N SER A 888 -17.03 -44.74 -0.21
CA SER A 888 -18.45 -44.76 -0.56
C SER A 888 -19.05 -43.37 -0.70
N TRP A 889 -18.71 -42.43 0.19
CA TRP A 889 -19.14 -41.04 0.07
C TRP A 889 -18.44 -40.32 -1.09
N LEU A 890 -17.15 -40.54 -1.31
CA LEU A 890 -16.43 -39.99 -2.48
C LEU A 890 -17.05 -40.50 -3.79
N THR A 891 -17.37 -41.80 -3.86
CA THR A 891 -18.08 -42.41 -5.01
C THR A 891 -19.49 -41.82 -5.17
N TYR A 892 -20.24 -41.65 -4.08
CA TYR A 892 -21.62 -41.14 -4.10
C TYR A 892 -21.71 -39.65 -4.48
N VAL A 893 -20.80 -38.81 -3.97
CA VAL A 893 -20.62 -37.42 -4.43
C VAL A 893 -20.25 -37.40 -5.91
N GLY A 894 -19.37 -38.33 -6.32
CA GLY A 894 -18.84 -38.50 -7.65
C GLY A 894 -17.62 -37.61 -7.85
N HIS A 895 -16.43 -38.10 -7.50
CA HIS A 895 -15.16 -37.47 -7.87
C HIS A 895 -14.75 -37.86 -9.31
N VAL A 896 -13.90 -37.04 -9.94
CA VAL A 896 -13.33 -37.35 -11.27
C VAL A 896 -11.93 -38.00 -11.22
N ARG A 897 -11.29 -38.05 -10.05
CA ARG A 897 -9.93 -38.62 -9.90
C ARG A 897 -9.84 -40.09 -10.35
N PRO A 898 -8.97 -40.45 -11.31
CA PRO A 898 -8.72 -41.84 -11.69
C PRO A 898 -8.05 -42.67 -10.58
N GLY A 899 -8.14 -43.99 -10.68
CA GLY A 899 -7.40 -44.93 -9.82
C GLY A 899 -7.80 -44.97 -8.35
N MET A 900 -8.89 -44.31 -7.95
CA MET A 900 -9.50 -44.49 -6.61
C MET A 900 -10.19 -45.84 -6.51
N ALA A 901 -10.28 -46.37 -5.28
CA ALA A 901 -11.19 -47.46 -4.99
C ALA A 901 -12.64 -47.00 -5.15
N LYS A 902 -13.50 -47.86 -5.70
CA LYS A 902 -14.95 -47.63 -5.69
C LYS A 902 -15.51 -48.16 -4.38
N GLY A 903 -16.17 -47.30 -3.62
CA GLY A 903 -16.88 -47.73 -2.41
C GLY A 903 -18.11 -48.57 -2.72
N LYS A 904 -18.59 -49.30 -1.71
CA LYS A 904 -19.92 -49.94 -1.68
C LYS A 904 -21.04 -48.89 -1.90
N PRO A 905 -22.25 -49.29 -2.33
CA PRO A 905 -23.42 -48.41 -2.33
C PRO A 905 -23.64 -47.77 -0.95
N LEU A 906 -24.01 -46.48 -0.92
CA LEU A 906 -24.07 -45.70 0.32
C LEU A 906 -25.12 -46.25 1.31
N SER A 907 -26.23 -46.77 0.79
CA SER A 907 -27.29 -47.46 1.57
C SER A 907 -26.77 -48.57 2.47
N ASP A 908 -25.76 -49.29 1.99
CA ASP A 908 -25.30 -50.54 2.58
C ASP A 908 -24.35 -50.20 3.74
N VAL A 909 -23.37 -49.31 3.46
CA VAL A 909 -22.40 -48.83 4.46
C VAL A 909 -23.01 -47.91 5.49
N GLU A 910 -24.09 -47.19 5.18
CA GLU A 910 -24.82 -46.41 6.18
C GLU A 910 -25.43 -47.30 7.28
N THR A 911 -25.73 -48.56 6.98
CA THR A 911 -26.24 -49.51 7.98
C THR A 911 -25.10 -50.03 8.85
N GLU A 912 -24.02 -50.52 8.24
CA GLU A 912 -22.78 -50.91 8.94
C GLU A 912 -22.23 -49.77 9.83
N ALA A 913 -22.27 -48.52 9.35
CA ALA A 913 -21.78 -47.36 10.10
C ALA A 913 -22.68 -47.00 11.31
N LYS A 914 -24.00 -47.19 11.21
CA LYS A 914 -24.95 -47.00 12.34
C LYS A 914 -24.73 -48.03 13.44
N GLU A 915 -24.28 -49.24 13.11
CA GLU A 915 -23.89 -50.24 14.12
C GLU A 915 -22.59 -49.86 14.85
N ILE A 916 -21.61 -49.30 14.14
CA ILE A 916 -20.37 -48.78 14.75
C ILE A 916 -20.67 -47.55 15.62
N GLU A 917 -21.54 -46.65 15.17
CA GLU A 917 -22.03 -45.49 15.94
C GLU A 917 -22.72 -45.93 17.25
N ALA A 918 -23.56 -46.98 17.19
CA ALA A 918 -24.21 -47.56 18.36
C ALA A 918 -23.23 -48.31 19.30
N GLN A 919 -22.10 -48.79 18.80
CA GLN A 919 -21.01 -49.31 19.63
C GLN A 919 -20.25 -48.16 20.31
N LEU A 920 -19.86 -47.13 19.56
CA LEU A 920 -19.22 -45.92 20.09
C LEU A 920 -20.03 -45.29 21.23
N GLN A 921 -21.34 -45.13 21.06
CA GLN A 921 -22.21 -44.60 22.11
C GLN A 921 -22.16 -45.44 23.42
N LYS A 922 -22.05 -46.78 23.32
CA LYS A 922 -21.89 -47.67 24.48
C LYS A 922 -20.50 -47.56 25.13
N LEU A 923 -19.48 -47.07 24.41
CA LEU A 923 -18.14 -46.88 24.96
C LEU A 923 -18.00 -45.53 25.69
N THR A 924 -18.74 -44.50 25.27
CA THR A 924 -18.58 -43.12 25.74
C THR A 924 -19.65 -42.65 26.74
N THR A 925 -20.73 -43.41 26.91
CA THR A 925 -21.78 -43.09 27.90
C THR A 925 -21.46 -43.72 29.25
N VAL A 926 -21.03 -42.92 30.23
CA VAL A 926 -20.93 -43.38 31.63
C VAL A 926 -22.33 -43.45 32.24
N SER A 927 -22.80 -44.68 32.48
CA SER A 927 -24.11 -44.94 33.09
C SER A 927 -23.95 -45.29 34.57
N LEU A 928 -24.33 -44.36 35.45
CA LEU A 928 -24.73 -44.68 36.81
C LEU A 928 -26.23 -45.04 36.82
N PRO A 929 -26.69 -45.93 37.73
CA PRO A 929 -28.10 -46.29 37.83
C PRO A 929 -28.97 -45.09 38.26
N GLY A 930 -30.28 -45.24 38.12
CA GLY A 930 -31.26 -44.31 38.67
C GLY A 930 -31.80 -43.25 37.72
N LYS A 931 -32.46 -42.26 38.32
CA LYS A 931 -33.05 -41.11 37.62
C LYS A 931 -31.99 -40.03 37.43
N ARG A 932 -31.61 -39.75 36.18
CA ARG A 932 -30.73 -38.62 35.84
C ARG A 932 -31.45 -37.28 36.00
N SER A 933 -30.77 -36.30 36.57
CA SER A 933 -31.16 -34.89 36.63
C SER A 933 -29.90 -34.00 36.54
N LEU A 934 -30.05 -32.66 36.62
CA LEU A 934 -28.93 -31.73 36.58
C LEU A 934 -28.81 -30.97 37.91
N TRP A 935 -27.59 -30.81 38.39
CA TRP A 935 -27.24 -30.11 39.63
C TRP A 935 -26.07 -29.16 39.35
N PHE A 936 -26.33 -27.85 39.35
CA PHE A 936 -25.35 -26.81 38.97
C PHE A 936 -24.60 -27.09 37.65
N GLY A 937 -25.27 -27.73 36.68
CA GLY A 937 -24.70 -28.13 35.38
C GLY A 937 -24.02 -29.50 35.34
N PHE A 938 -23.73 -30.10 36.49
CA PHE A 938 -23.24 -31.47 36.63
C PHE A 938 -24.38 -32.49 36.60
N ASP A 939 -24.06 -33.73 36.25
CA ASP A 939 -25.05 -34.80 36.12
C ASP A 939 -25.31 -35.45 37.49
N ARG A 940 -26.56 -35.35 37.95
CA ARG A 940 -27.05 -35.96 39.19
C ARG A 940 -27.78 -37.26 38.86
N TYR A 941 -27.55 -38.28 39.67
CA TYR A 941 -28.18 -39.60 39.56
C TYR A 941 -28.80 -39.96 40.91
N ASP A 942 -30.11 -40.18 40.92
CA ASP A 942 -30.90 -40.52 42.11
C ASP A 942 -31.34 -41.99 42.05
N PHE A 943 -30.87 -42.83 42.98
CA PHE A 943 -31.18 -44.27 43.06
C PHE A 943 -31.16 -44.79 44.49
N GLU A 944 -31.73 -45.98 44.72
CA GLU A 944 -31.59 -46.68 46.00
C GLU A 944 -30.48 -47.72 45.96
N VAL A 945 -29.78 -47.89 47.09
CA VAL A 945 -28.86 -48.99 47.36
C VAL A 945 -29.27 -49.61 48.69
N ASN A 946 -29.61 -50.90 48.68
CA ASN A 946 -30.07 -51.65 49.87
C ASN A 946 -31.23 -50.95 50.65
N GLY A 947 -32.14 -50.28 49.94
CA GLY A 947 -33.27 -49.55 50.53
C GLY A 947 -32.92 -48.18 51.13
N LYS A 948 -31.68 -47.70 50.96
CA LYS A 948 -31.24 -46.35 51.34
C LYS A 948 -31.14 -45.48 50.08
N SER A 949 -31.63 -44.24 50.16
CA SER A 949 -31.60 -43.30 49.03
C SER A 949 -30.19 -42.73 48.83
N VAL A 950 -29.69 -42.75 47.59
CA VAL A 950 -28.35 -42.34 47.21
C VAL A 950 -28.43 -41.35 46.06
N LEU A 951 -27.73 -40.22 46.21
CA LEU A 951 -27.60 -39.17 45.21
C LEU A 951 -26.12 -39.09 44.82
N VAL A 952 -25.79 -39.37 43.56
CA VAL A 952 -24.43 -39.15 43.03
C VAL A 952 -24.43 -37.96 42.08
N VAL A 953 -23.57 -36.97 42.32
CA VAL A 953 -23.21 -35.97 41.32
C VAL A 953 -21.89 -36.38 40.66
N ALA A 954 -21.92 -36.55 39.34
CA ALA A 954 -20.77 -36.95 38.55
C ALA A 954 -19.99 -35.74 38.02
N PRO A 955 -18.65 -35.76 38.04
CA PRO A 955 -17.82 -34.72 37.44
C PRO A 955 -17.91 -34.79 35.91
N LYS A 956 -17.64 -33.67 35.22
CA LYS A 956 -17.57 -33.65 33.74
C LYS A 956 -16.31 -34.29 33.16
N ILE A 957 -15.29 -34.50 34.01
CA ILE A 957 -14.02 -35.15 33.67
C ILE A 957 -13.64 -35.97 34.90
N GLU A 958 -13.50 -37.29 34.78
CA GLU A 958 -13.11 -38.13 35.92
C GLU A 958 -11.64 -37.89 36.31
N ALA A 959 -11.33 -37.82 37.61
CA ALA A 959 -9.95 -37.82 38.10
C ALA A 959 -9.35 -39.25 38.06
N PRO A 960 -8.02 -39.39 37.85
CA PRO A 960 -7.35 -40.68 37.88
C PRO A 960 -7.67 -41.48 39.15
N GLY A 961 -8.03 -42.75 38.98
CA GLY A 961 -8.43 -43.64 40.08
C GLY A 961 -9.89 -43.54 40.52
N ARG A 962 -10.71 -42.68 39.89
CA ARG A 962 -12.15 -42.51 40.19
C ARG A 962 -12.42 -42.24 41.67
N PRO A 963 -11.89 -41.17 42.26
CA PRO A 963 -12.09 -40.87 43.67
C PRO A 963 -13.54 -40.43 43.95
N TRP A 964 -14.10 -40.95 45.04
CA TRP A 964 -15.44 -40.66 45.54
C TRP A 964 -15.36 -39.93 46.89
N VAL A 965 -16.14 -38.88 47.07
CA VAL A 965 -16.30 -38.16 48.35
C VAL A 965 -17.74 -38.35 48.82
N TRP A 966 -17.92 -38.75 50.08
CA TRP A 966 -19.22 -39.09 50.65
C TRP A 966 -19.64 -38.03 51.68
N HIS A 967 -20.81 -37.44 51.46
CA HIS A 967 -21.37 -36.32 52.21
C HIS A 967 -22.69 -36.73 52.86
N GLY A 968 -22.98 -36.17 54.03
CA GLY A 968 -24.31 -36.27 54.65
C GLY A 968 -25.18 -35.12 54.17
N GLU A 969 -26.39 -35.40 53.69
CA GLU A 969 -27.33 -34.36 53.26
C GLU A 969 -27.82 -33.56 54.48
N PHE A 970 -27.44 -32.27 54.54
CA PHE A 970 -27.73 -31.37 55.66
C PHE A 970 -28.32 -30.06 55.15
N PHE A 971 -29.40 -29.58 55.77
CA PHE A 971 -30.01 -28.29 55.45
C PHE A 971 -29.02 -27.15 55.72
N GLY A 972 -28.63 -26.43 54.66
CA GLY A 972 -27.63 -25.34 54.72
C GLY A 972 -26.30 -25.61 54.03
N HIS A 973 -26.15 -26.73 53.31
CA HIS A 973 -24.99 -27.01 52.43
C HIS A 973 -24.64 -25.81 51.52
N LYS A 974 -23.34 -25.48 51.45
CA LYS A 974 -22.78 -24.45 50.56
C LYS A 974 -22.12 -25.15 49.36
N PRO A 975 -22.55 -24.93 48.11
CA PRO A 975 -22.08 -25.71 46.95
C PRO A 975 -20.62 -25.49 46.52
N ASN A 976 -19.95 -24.45 47.03
CA ASN A 976 -18.64 -24.04 46.53
C ASN A 976 -17.51 -25.10 46.68
N PRO A 977 -17.39 -25.86 47.79
CA PRO A 977 -16.39 -26.93 47.91
C PRO A 977 -16.69 -28.10 46.98
N ASP A 978 -17.95 -28.52 46.92
CA ASP A 978 -18.43 -29.68 46.16
C ASP A 978 -18.29 -29.40 44.65
N LEU A 979 -18.57 -28.17 44.20
CA LEU A 979 -18.24 -27.69 42.85
C LEU A 979 -16.73 -27.68 42.56
N ALA A 980 -15.89 -27.37 43.55
CA ALA A 980 -14.44 -27.42 43.40
C ALA A 980 -13.89 -28.87 43.38
N LEU A 981 -14.57 -29.81 44.04
CA LEU A 981 -14.28 -31.25 43.97
C LEU A 981 -14.70 -31.84 42.61
N LEU A 982 -15.90 -31.51 42.14
CA LEU A 982 -16.39 -31.88 40.80
C LEU A 982 -15.52 -31.29 39.69
N GLY A 983 -15.09 -30.03 39.84
CA GLY A 983 -14.12 -29.37 38.94
C GLY A 983 -12.70 -29.95 39.00
N ARG A 984 -12.38 -30.75 40.03
CA ARG A 984 -11.15 -31.54 40.16
C ARG A 984 -11.34 -33.02 39.79
N GLY A 985 -12.53 -33.41 39.33
CA GLY A 985 -12.84 -34.75 38.84
C GLY A 985 -13.24 -35.79 39.88
N PHE A 986 -13.67 -35.36 41.06
CA PHE A 986 -14.19 -36.25 42.10
C PHE A 986 -15.69 -36.49 41.91
N TYR A 987 -16.18 -37.70 42.18
CA TYR A 987 -17.60 -37.95 42.37
C TYR A 987 -18.02 -37.50 43.76
N VAL A 988 -19.17 -36.82 43.88
CA VAL A 988 -19.74 -36.41 45.17
C VAL A 988 -21.01 -37.22 45.41
N VAL A 989 -21.02 -38.03 46.46
CA VAL A 989 -22.17 -38.84 46.87
C VAL A 989 -22.81 -38.23 48.10
N TYR A 990 -24.13 -38.12 48.11
CA TYR A 990 -24.90 -37.74 49.29
C TYR A 990 -25.74 -38.93 49.74
N LEU A 991 -25.71 -39.18 51.05
CA LEU A 991 -26.61 -40.07 51.79
C LEU A 991 -27.33 -39.24 52.86
N SER A 992 -28.42 -39.76 53.41
CA SER A 992 -28.95 -39.17 54.65
C SER A 992 -27.92 -39.30 55.78
N VAL A 993 -27.90 -38.35 56.73
CA VAL A 993 -26.95 -38.40 57.85
C VAL A 993 -27.08 -39.69 58.69
N PRO A 994 -28.29 -40.20 59.01
CA PRO A 994 -28.45 -41.52 59.62
C PRO A 994 -27.84 -42.66 58.79
N ASP A 995 -28.03 -42.63 57.46
CA ASP A 995 -27.50 -43.68 56.57
C ASP A 995 -25.97 -43.67 56.48
N LEU A 996 -25.36 -42.49 56.50
CA LEU A 996 -23.90 -42.30 56.49
C LEU A 996 -23.24 -42.75 57.82
N LEU A 997 -23.93 -42.59 58.95
CA LEU A 997 -23.39 -42.86 60.29
C LEU A 997 -23.66 -44.28 60.82
N GLY A 998 -24.37 -45.11 60.05
CA GLY A 998 -24.53 -46.54 60.37
C GLY A 998 -25.62 -46.87 61.39
N SER A 999 -26.84 -46.37 61.14
CA SER A 999 -28.08 -46.88 61.76
C SER A 999 -28.42 -48.31 61.32
#